data_AF-A0AAN6TX95-F1
#
_entry.id   AF-A0AAN6TX95-F1
#
_cell.length_a   1.000
_cell.length_b   1.000
_cell.length_c   1.000
_cell.angle_alpha   90.00
_cell.angle_beta   90.00
_cell.angle_gamma   90.00
#
_symmetry.space_group_name_H-M   'P 1'
#
loop_
_entity.id
_entity.type
_entity.pdbx_description
1 polymer ?
#
loop_
_entity_poly.entity_id
_entity_poly.type
_entity_poly.pdbx_seq_one_letter_code
_entity_poly.pdbx_strand_id
1 'polypeptide(L)'
;MPVGASRATAAGTGPPEPSLPPNYTELRVIHDEEVSPGSFVNVIGVVQDCRLPIPTSGKDYKSTLTLYDLSIQDEGYGINLVIFRPEADMRQVTAGDVVAINTAKVQRFQGTLSLITNHKTAIRVYTASKIPEPPESARTALAPGPKRDSRPPSVEEEAYVSHIYHKIDKYSLPDEHEFQAKAVQSLNLKRKFSLLEDVKEGHFYDLVAHVARDPHYGDYTLGLATLYISDYTENPNFHPQVWQDSTELAPVGGDPYGYNSGSVDMPTKDWVGPYGKRTIQLTCFEPHATYVRDEVRAGQWVALRNVHIKYGRDGRFLEGFMHGEQNISNSRINVQILEKGDIEENPNFKEAIRRFRDYDKKRKKEIKEIKAAQAAGLKRKAAVSSEQGKSYLNSKERRKRKREEIQKKEKENLANQELCLGLSDNITCEAHNAPYSTIASMLNPLVHQATINNQTAAIVMPFTCAKYRAQVRVVDFFPPSLEDFACSRKSTLLDALSDNEDGSECRSSSEDEDSPGGTDRVWEWRFALQLEDPAPPPPADTDRNKNNNTTTPRPRVWVFVDNAEAQCLTSLDAADLRRNPELLVQLRERMFKLWGNLEEHKARAAGQQQKQAAKQGGARPGGKKPNPLLNMPPLNQSSPAEAEGGGRDAVKEEPISNKPFACCIKQYGIYEKEEPGKAGRWVRCFGLFGTKINI
;
A
#
# COMPACT_ATOMS: atom_id res chain seq x y z
N MET A 1 37.10 83.75 58.20
CA MET A 1 35.71 84.23 58.39
C MET A 1 35.15 84.66 57.03
N PRO A 2 33.87 84.46 56.70
CA PRO A 2 33.03 83.28 56.93
C PRO A 2 32.39 82.72 55.62
N VAL A 3 32.02 81.43 55.67
CA VAL A 3 30.77 80.80 55.18
C VAL A 3 30.32 81.06 53.73
N GLY A 4 30.61 80.10 52.85
CA GLY A 4 29.89 79.90 51.58
C GLY A 4 28.75 78.90 51.76
N ALA A 5 27.52 79.38 51.55
CA ALA A 5 26.29 78.62 51.67
C ALA A 5 26.15 77.55 50.57
N SER A 6 25.82 76.33 50.98
CA SER A 6 25.37 75.26 50.10
C SER A 6 24.04 75.64 49.44
N ARG A 7 24.02 75.72 48.12
CA ARG A 7 22.80 75.82 47.31
C ARG A 7 22.47 74.42 46.79
N ALA A 8 21.45 73.81 47.39
CA ALA A 8 20.88 72.56 46.93
C ALA A 8 20.36 72.71 45.49
N THR A 9 20.86 71.87 44.58
CA THR A 9 20.30 71.69 43.25
C THR A 9 19.10 70.76 43.34
N ALA A 10 17.92 71.31 43.07
CA ALA A 10 16.68 70.57 42.93
C ALA A 10 16.81 69.57 41.76
N ALA A 11 16.61 68.29 42.05
CA ALA A 11 16.37 67.27 41.05
C ALA A 11 14.99 67.54 40.43
N GLY A 12 14.96 67.99 39.17
CA GLY A 12 13.74 68.11 38.39
C GLY A 12 13.19 66.72 38.09
N THR A 13 12.05 66.38 38.68
CA THR A 13 11.21 65.26 38.25
C THR A 13 10.70 65.54 36.84
N GLY A 14 11.16 64.74 35.88
CA GLY A 14 10.58 64.71 34.54
C GLY A 14 9.09 64.36 34.56
N PRO A 15 8.35 64.59 33.46
CA PRO A 15 6.96 64.17 33.37
C PRO A 15 6.82 62.66 33.69
N PRO A 16 5.75 62.25 34.38
CA PRO A 16 5.56 60.84 34.74
C PRO A 16 5.53 59.98 33.47
N GLU A 17 6.34 58.93 33.44
CA GLU A 17 6.34 57.98 32.32
C GLU A 17 4.93 57.36 32.17
N PRO A 18 4.37 57.29 30.95
CA PRO A 18 3.06 56.71 30.74
C PRO A 18 3.10 55.21 31.02
N SER A 19 2.29 54.76 31.99
CA SER A 19 2.09 53.34 32.30
C SER A 19 1.28 52.64 31.22
N LEU A 20 1.37 51.30 31.15
CA LEU A 20 0.52 50.48 30.28
C LEU A 20 -0.96 50.85 30.47
N PRO A 21 -1.75 51.06 29.40
CA PRO A 21 -3.13 51.50 29.55
C PRO A 21 -3.99 50.49 30.33
N PRO A 22 -5.00 50.95 31.08
CA PRO A 22 -5.92 50.06 31.80
C PRO A 22 -6.60 49.10 30.82
N ASN A 23 -6.64 47.81 31.18
CA ASN A 23 -7.13 46.68 30.39
C ASN A 23 -6.18 46.14 29.31
N TYR A 24 -4.93 46.61 29.24
CA TYR A 24 -3.88 45.97 28.46
C TYR A 24 -3.05 45.03 29.33
N THR A 25 -2.53 43.98 28.71
CA THR A 25 -1.73 42.93 29.33
C THR A 25 -0.32 42.99 28.73
N GLU A 26 0.69 42.96 29.58
CA GLU A 26 2.08 42.84 29.15
C GLU A 26 2.33 41.48 28.48
N LEU A 27 3.26 41.43 27.52
CA LEU A 27 3.58 40.18 26.85
C LEU A 27 4.23 39.16 27.81
N ARG A 28 4.93 39.62 28.87
CA ARG A 28 5.52 38.74 29.90
C ARG A 28 4.47 37.90 30.62
N VAL A 29 3.30 38.44 30.93
CA VAL A 29 2.21 37.70 31.61
C VAL A 29 1.71 36.55 30.73
N ILE A 30 1.73 36.72 29.41
CA ILE A 30 1.37 35.67 28.45
C ILE A 30 2.55 34.69 28.28
N HIS A 31 3.77 35.18 28.28
CA HIS A 31 4.98 34.39 28.20
C HIS A 31 5.13 33.42 29.39
N ASP A 32 4.90 33.91 30.60
CA ASP A 32 5.05 33.18 31.87
C ASP A 32 3.84 32.28 32.19
N GLU A 33 2.90 32.16 31.25
CA GLU A 33 1.68 31.34 31.34
C GLU A 33 0.73 31.71 32.49
N GLU A 34 0.78 32.95 32.97
CA GLU A 34 -0.13 33.44 34.00
C GLU A 34 -1.56 33.68 33.46
N VAL A 35 -1.71 33.72 32.13
CA VAL A 35 -3.01 33.82 31.45
C VAL A 35 -3.47 32.45 30.95
N SER A 36 -4.70 32.06 31.31
CA SER A 36 -5.28 30.80 30.87
C SER A 36 -5.61 30.78 29.37
N PRO A 37 -5.35 29.66 28.66
CA PRO A 37 -5.81 29.47 27.29
C PRO A 37 -7.33 29.64 27.17
N GLY A 38 -7.78 30.32 26.12
CA GLY A 38 -9.19 30.61 25.87
C GLY A 38 -9.66 31.97 26.37
N SER A 39 -8.88 32.63 27.23
CA SER A 39 -9.12 34.01 27.66
C SER A 39 -8.93 35.02 26.51
N PHE A 40 -9.42 36.24 26.72
CA PHE A 40 -9.27 37.34 25.78
C PHE A 40 -8.43 38.45 26.39
N VAL A 41 -7.43 38.93 25.67
CA VAL A 41 -6.47 39.95 26.13
C VAL A 41 -6.38 41.10 25.13
N ASN A 42 -5.94 42.25 25.62
CA ASN A 42 -5.52 43.39 24.79
C ASN A 42 -4.02 43.57 24.97
N VAL A 43 -3.26 43.70 23.90
CA VAL A 43 -1.79 43.80 23.96
C VAL A 43 -1.31 44.92 23.04
N ILE A 44 -0.19 45.55 23.39
CA ILE A 44 0.56 46.46 22.52
C ILE A 44 1.95 45.89 22.42
N GLY A 45 2.43 45.69 21.19
CA GLY A 45 3.76 45.15 20.95
C GLY A 45 4.36 45.71 19.68
N VAL A 46 5.68 45.72 19.61
CA VAL A 46 6.47 46.10 18.46
C VAL A 46 6.67 44.87 17.57
N VAL A 47 6.62 45.04 16.26
CA VAL A 47 6.74 43.95 15.28
C VAL A 47 8.21 43.59 15.08
N GLN A 48 8.55 42.35 15.41
CA GLN A 48 9.87 41.77 15.22
C GLN A 48 9.97 40.99 13.90
N ASP A 49 8.94 40.19 13.57
CA ASP A 49 8.90 39.35 12.37
C ASP A 49 7.46 39.23 11.83
N CYS A 50 7.33 38.95 10.54
CA CYS A 50 6.04 38.79 9.87
C CYS A 50 6.10 37.69 8.81
N ARG A 51 5.18 36.72 8.93
CA ARG A 51 4.85 35.77 7.87
C ARG A 51 3.71 36.34 7.02
N LEU A 52 3.98 36.51 5.72
CA LEU A 52 3.04 37.09 4.76
C LEU A 52 1.78 36.21 4.61
N PRO A 53 0.64 36.81 4.24
CA PRO A 53 -0.61 36.09 4.09
C PRO A 53 -0.52 34.93 3.10
N ILE A 54 -0.88 33.73 3.54
CA ILE A 54 -1.00 32.53 2.70
C ILE A 54 -2.45 32.06 2.64
N PRO A 55 -2.93 31.54 1.49
CA PRO A 55 -4.28 31.03 1.38
C PRO A 55 -4.46 29.81 2.29
N THR A 56 -5.62 29.71 2.95
CA THR A 56 -6.03 28.50 3.67
C THR A 56 -6.99 27.67 2.81
N SER A 57 -7.45 26.51 3.31
CA SER A 57 -8.51 25.74 2.64
C SER A 57 -9.87 26.47 2.60
N GLY A 58 -10.05 27.51 3.41
CA GLY A 58 -11.25 28.33 3.46
C GLY A 58 -11.15 29.61 2.65
N LYS A 59 -12.03 30.58 2.97
CA LYS A 59 -12.02 31.93 2.37
C LYS A 59 -11.00 32.88 3.00
N ASP A 60 -10.48 32.52 4.17
CA ASP A 60 -9.53 33.33 4.92
C ASP A 60 -8.09 32.98 4.54
N TYR A 61 -7.22 33.97 4.67
CA TYR A 61 -5.78 33.82 4.58
C TYR A 61 -5.22 33.75 6.00
N LYS A 62 -4.05 33.12 6.14
CA LYS A 62 -3.30 33.04 7.39
C LYS A 62 -2.06 33.91 7.30
N SER A 63 -1.85 34.76 8.29
CA SER A 63 -0.59 35.48 8.51
C SER A 63 -0.16 35.30 9.97
N THR A 64 1.12 35.52 10.28
CA THR A 64 1.61 35.43 11.66
C THR A 64 2.58 36.57 11.92
N LEU A 65 2.33 37.33 12.99
CA LEU A 65 3.23 38.39 13.46
C LEU A 65 3.93 37.93 14.73
N THR A 66 5.21 38.25 14.87
CA THR A 66 5.93 38.06 16.13
C THR A 66 6.09 39.41 16.79
N LEU A 67 5.56 39.52 18.01
CA LEU A 67 5.47 40.76 18.77
C LEU A 67 6.40 40.70 19.98
N TYR A 68 7.03 41.82 20.30
CA TYR A 68 7.82 41.98 21.52
C TYR A 68 7.54 43.34 22.17
N ASP A 69 7.76 43.45 23.47
CA ASP A 69 7.55 44.68 24.23
C ASP A 69 8.68 44.87 25.26
N LEU A 70 8.59 45.95 26.06
CA LEU A 70 9.58 46.22 27.12
C LEU A 70 9.64 45.11 28.18
N SER A 71 8.55 44.36 28.39
CA SER A 71 8.49 43.31 29.38
C SER A 71 9.25 42.05 28.93
N ILE A 72 9.44 41.81 27.64
CA ILE A 72 10.20 40.65 27.14
C ILE A 72 11.43 41.05 26.32
N GLN A 73 11.95 42.27 26.52
CA GLN A 73 13.11 42.78 25.77
C GLN A 73 14.41 42.00 26.01
N ASP A 74 14.56 41.40 27.21
CA ASP A 74 15.72 40.56 27.56
C ASP A 74 15.57 39.13 27.03
N GLU A 75 14.37 38.76 26.57
CA GLU A 75 14.08 37.45 26.00
C GLU A 75 14.42 37.46 24.51
N GLY A 76 15.14 36.42 24.05
CA GLY A 76 15.54 36.31 22.65
C GLY A 76 14.41 36.01 21.66
N TYR A 77 13.16 35.92 22.13
CA TYR A 77 12.00 35.52 21.32
C TYR A 77 10.72 36.26 21.70
N GLY A 78 9.90 36.58 20.69
CA GLY A 78 8.61 37.26 20.84
C GLY A 78 7.39 36.33 20.92
N ILE A 79 6.23 36.92 21.19
CA ILE A 79 4.93 36.24 21.22
C ILE A 79 4.29 36.27 19.82
N ASN A 80 3.83 35.11 19.36
CA ASN A 80 3.20 34.99 18.04
C ASN A 80 1.71 35.36 18.07
N LEU A 81 1.29 36.21 17.13
CA LEU A 81 -0.10 36.48 16.78
C LEU A 81 -0.44 35.82 15.46
N VAL A 82 -1.34 34.83 15.48
CA VAL A 82 -1.88 34.17 14.30
C VAL A 82 -3.14 34.89 13.82
N ILE A 83 -3.12 35.36 12.59
CA ILE A 83 -4.18 36.15 11.97
C ILE A 83 -4.89 35.30 10.92
N PHE A 84 -6.21 35.16 11.06
CA PHE A 84 -7.10 34.55 10.06
C PHE A 84 -8.12 35.57 9.59
N ARG A 85 -7.96 36.07 8.37
CA ARG A 85 -8.76 37.16 7.79
C ARG A 85 -8.81 37.03 6.26
N PRO A 86 -9.81 37.57 5.56
CA PRO A 86 -9.77 37.70 4.10
C PRO A 86 -8.53 38.49 3.66
N GLU A 87 -8.02 38.23 2.45
CA GLU A 87 -6.80 38.86 1.94
C GLU A 87 -6.87 40.40 1.96
N ALA A 88 -8.01 40.98 1.55
CA ALA A 88 -8.25 42.43 1.54
C ALA A 88 -8.21 43.08 2.93
N ASP A 89 -8.34 42.26 3.97
CA ASP A 89 -8.44 42.65 5.37
C ASP A 89 -7.12 42.44 6.15
N MET A 90 -6.07 41.96 5.46
CA MET A 90 -4.72 41.77 6.00
C MET A 90 -3.96 43.09 6.03
N ARG A 91 -3.24 43.34 7.13
CA ARG A 91 -2.44 44.56 7.31
C ARG A 91 -1.03 44.34 6.78
N GLN A 92 -0.51 45.33 6.09
CA GLN A 92 0.93 45.41 5.82
C GLN A 92 1.62 45.99 7.05
N VAL A 93 2.74 45.38 7.44
CA VAL A 93 3.56 45.79 8.59
C VAL A 93 5.03 45.78 8.17
N THR A 94 5.82 46.65 8.76
CA THR A 94 7.28 46.73 8.62
C THR A 94 7.99 46.44 9.95
N ALA A 95 9.31 46.24 9.91
CA ALA A 95 10.10 46.04 11.12
C ALA A 95 9.95 47.25 12.06
N GLY A 96 9.71 47.00 13.35
CA GLY A 96 9.59 48.07 14.34
C GLY A 96 8.24 48.79 14.36
N ASP A 97 7.28 48.44 13.50
CA ASP A 97 5.92 48.97 13.61
C ASP A 97 5.30 48.58 14.96
N VAL A 98 4.53 49.48 15.56
CA VAL A 98 3.83 49.19 16.82
C VAL A 98 2.41 48.74 16.51
N VAL A 99 2.00 47.60 17.05
CA VAL A 99 0.68 47.02 16.83
C VAL A 99 -0.09 46.97 18.14
N ALA A 100 -1.25 47.62 18.16
CA ALA A 100 -2.20 47.55 19.25
C ALA A 100 -3.34 46.59 18.88
N ILE A 101 -3.55 45.57 19.72
CA ILE A 101 -4.46 44.47 19.47
C ILE A 101 -5.50 44.44 20.57
N ASN A 102 -6.77 44.40 20.17
CA ASN A 102 -7.88 44.34 21.10
C ASN A 102 -8.64 43.02 20.97
N THR A 103 -8.93 42.38 22.09
CA THR A 103 -9.73 41.15 22.20
C THR A 103 -9.12 40.02 21.37
N ALA A 104 -7.80 39.84 21.45
CA ALA A 104 -7.14 38.64 20.93
C ALA A 104 -7.45 37.47 21.86
N LYS A 105 -7.69 36.28 21.29
CA LYS A 105 -7.87 35.08 22.09
C LYS A 105 -6.50 34.47 22.39
N VAL A 106 -6.23 34.14 23.65
CA VAL A 106 -5.05 33.36 24.03
C VAL A 106 -5.29 31.90 23.66
N GLN A 107 -4.35 31.27 22.97
CA GLN A 107 -4.40 29.85 22.63
C GLN A 107 -3.07 29.17 22.94
N ARG A 108 -3.12 27.88 23.25
CA ARG A 108 -1.93 27.04 23.28
C ARG A 108 -1.78 26.36 21.93
N PHE A 109 -0.70 26.66 21.22
CA PHE A 109 -0.40 26.07 19.93
C PHE A 109 1.01 25.47 19.96
N GLN A 110 1.13 24.17 19.71
CA GLN A 110 2.40 23.42 19.75
C GLN A 110 3.14 23.49 21.10
N GLY A 111 2.44 23.75 22.20
CA GLY A 111 3.01 23.82 23.55
C GLY A 111 3.15 25.24 24.09
N THR A 112 3.34 26.23 23.21
CA THR A 112 3.54 27.63 23.59
C THR A 112 2.23 28.42 23.56
N LEU A 113 2.09 29.41 24.44
CA LEU A 113 1.00 30.38 24.34
C LEU A 113 1.23 31.33 23.15
N SER A 114 0.17 31.54 22.40
CA SER A 114 0.12 32.45 21.26
C SER A 114 -1.23 33.17 21.25
N LEU A 115 -1.29 34.24 20.48
CA LEU A 115 -2.52 34.99 20.26
C LEU A 115 -3.15 34.57 18.94
N ILE A 116 -4.48 34.49 18.90
CA ILE A 116 -5.24 34.24 17.68
C ILE A 116 -6.37 35.23 17.51
N THR A 117 -6.59 35.67 16.27
CA THR A 117 -7.70 36.54 15.93
C THR A 117 -9.04 35.81 15.96
N ASN A 118 -10.09 36.51 16.37
CA ASN A 118 -11.49 36.10 16.29
C ASN A 118 -12.32 37.21 15.62
N HIS A 119 -13.64 37.00 15.48
CA HIS A 119 -14.54 37.97 14.83
C HIS A 119 -14.60 39.35 15.49
N LYS A 120 -14.26 39.47 16.79
CA LYS A 120 -14.23 40.72 17.54
C LYS A 120 -12.82 41.34 17.61
N THR A 121 -11.78 40.65 17.15
CA THR A 121 -10.41 41.14 17.26
C THR A 121 -10.16 42.32 16.34
N ALA A 122 -9.74 43.45 16.91
CA ALA A 122 -9.32 44.64 16.17
C ALA A 122 -7.80 44.80 16.25
N ILE A 123 -7.16 45.11 15.11
CA ILE A 123 -5.70 45.28 14.99
C ILE A 123 -5.42 46.67 14.41
N ARG A 124 -4.66 47.49 15.15
CA ARG A 124 -4.20 48.81 14.73
C ARG A 124 -2.68 48.79 14.59
N VAL A 125 -2.19 49.34 13.48
CA VAL A 125 -0.76 49.39 13.16
C VAL A 125 -0.33 50.86 13.14
N TYR A 126 0.74 51.18 13.85
CA TYR A 126 1.37 52.49 13.88
C TYR A 126 2.72 52.38 13.16
N THR A 127 2.89 53.15 12.08
CA THR A 127 4.10 53.09 11.25
C THR A 127 5.29 53.66 11.99
N ALA A 128 6.32 52.85 12.20
CA ALA A 128 7.51 53.17 12.99
C ALA A 128 8.11 54.55 12.69
N SER A 129 8.34 54.84 11.40
CA SER A 129 8.97 56.09 10.93
C SER A 129 8.16 57.36 11.17
N LYS A 130 6.88 57.24 11.54
CA LYS A 130 5.96 58.36 11.77
C LYS A 130 5.62 58.56 13.25
N ILE A 131 6.11 57.71 14.15
CA ILE A 131 5.81 57.79 15.58
C ILE A 131 6.59 58.96 16.19
N PRO A 132 5.92 60.03 16.66
CA PRO A 132 6.59 61.18 17.23
C PRO A 132 7.14 60.87 18.64
N GLU A 133 8.08 61.68 19.12
CA GLU A 133 8.60 61.55 20.49
C GLU A 133 7.55 61.99 21.53
N PRO A 134 7.50 61.35 22.71
CA PRO A 134 6.62 61.79 23.78
C PRO A 134 6.92 63.25 24.17
N PRO A 135 5.91 64.10 24.42
CA PRO A 135 4.51 63.77 24.71
C PRO A 135 3.56 63.87 23.50
N GLU A 136 4.07 63.97 22.26
CA GLU A 136 3.20 64.07 21.08
C GLU A 136 2.40 62.77 20.84
N SER A 137 1.15 62.90 20.39
CA SER A 137 0.28 61.75 20.17
C SER A 137 0.73 60.91 18.98
N ALA A 138 0.82 59.59 19.16
CA ALA A 138 1.10 58.63 18.09
C ALA A 138 -0.02 58.52 17.03
N ARG A 139 -1.11 59.27 17.15
CA ARG A 139 -2.25 59.24 16.20
C ARG A 139 -1.83 59.53 14.75
N THR A 140 -0.84 60.39 14.55
CA THR A 140 -0.29 60.73 13.23
C THR A 140 0.37 59.53 12.54
N ALA A 141 0.84 58.55 13.31
CA ALA A 141 1.44 57.32 12.81
C ALA A 141 0.43 56.20 12.51
N LEU A 142 -0.84 56.36 12.90
CA LEU A 142 -1.86 55.33 12.74
C LEU A 142 -2.14 55.05 11.26
N ALA A 143 -1.85 53.84 10.82
CA ALA A 143 -2.08 53.41 9.44
C ALA A 143 -3.58 53.18 9.18
N PRO A 144 -4.09 53.54 7.97
CA PRO A 144 -5.47 53.28 7.60
C PRO A 144 -5.77 51.77 7.62
N GLY A 145 -6.97 51.41 8.06
CA GLY A 145 -7.37 50.03 8.31
C GLY A 145 -8.77 49.68 7.82
N PRO A 146 -9.11 48.37 7.73
CA PRO A 146 -10.45 47.92 7.38
C PRO A 146 -11.46 48.33 8.46
N LYS A 147 -12.75 48.42 8.08
CA LYS A 147 -13.84 48.88 8.98
C LYS A 147 -13.89 48.15 10.31
N ARG A 148 -13.53 46.86 10.36
CA ARG A 148 -13.54 46.12 11.64
C ARG A 148 -12.44 46.52 12.62
N ASP A 149 -11.39 47.16 12.13
CA ASP A 149 -10.29 47.70 12.95
C ASP A 149 -10.55 49.19 13.30
N SER A 150 -11.75 49.73 13.02
CA SER A 150 -12.08 51.17 13.19
C SER A 150 -12.35 51.61 14.62
N ARG A 151 -11.99 50.80 15.63
CA ARG A 151 -12.10 51.22 17.03
C ARG A 151 -11.22 52.47 17.21
N PRO A 152 -11.76 53.58 17.73
CA PRO A 152 -10.97 54.78 17.95
C PRO A 152 -9.88 54.50 19.00
N PRO A 153 -8.63 54.90 18.76
CA PRO A 153 -7.57 54.80 19.75
C PRO A 153 -7.89 55.67 20.97
N SER A 154 -7.56 55.20 22.17
CA SER A 154 -7.62 56.04 23.37
C SER A 154 -6.37 56.91 23.48
N VAL A 155 -6.48 58.03 24.21
CA VAL A 155 -5.34 58.94 24.44
C VAL A 155 -4.21 58.22 25.18
N GLU A 156 -4.54 57.31 26.10
CA GLU A 156 -3.58 56.50 26.86
C GLU A 156 -2.85 55.51 25.95
N GLU A 157 -3.55 54.87 25.02
CA GLU A 157 -2.94 53.98 24.02
C GLU A 157 -1.97 54.73 23.12
N GLU A 158 -2.35 55.92 22.64
CA GLU A 158 -1.48 56.75 21.79
C GLU A 158 -0.22 57.21 22.54
N ALA A 159 -0.36 57.60 23.80
CA ALA A 159 0.77 57.99 24.65
C ALA A 159 1.71 56.80 24.91
N TYR A 160 1.16 55.62 25.19
CA TYR A 160 1.96 54.41 25.44
C TYR A 160 2.67 53.92 24.17
N VAL A 161 2.03 54.01 22.99
CA VAL A 161 2.65 53.65 21.70
C VAL A 161 3.87 54.53 21.40
N SER A 162 3.78 55.84 21.64
CA SER A 162 4.94 56.73 21.50
C SER A 162 6.04 56.37 22.51
N HIS A 163 5.66 56.09 23.76
CA HIS A 163 6.61 55.70 24.81
C HIS A 163 7.37 54.40 24.52
N ILE A 164 6.65 53.31 24.18
CA ILE A 164 7.26 52.00 23.93
C ILE A 164 8.23 52.06 22.75
N TYR A 165 7.85 52.71 21.65
CA TYR A 165 8.68 52.79 20.45
C TYR A 165 10.03 53.48 20.66
N HIS A 166 10.06 54.54 21.50
CA HIS A 166 11.27 55.30 21.77
C HIS A 166 12.11 54.73 22.92
N LYS A 167 11.51 53.95 23.82
CA LYS A 167 12.20 53.35 24.97
C LYS A 167 12.73 51.94 24.71
N ILE A 168 12.11 51.18 23.80
CA ILE A 168 12.47 49.80 23.54
C ILE A 168 13.85 49.68 22.90
N ASP A 169 14.58 48.62 23.25
CA ASP A 169 15.83 48.30 22.56
C ASP A 169 15.55 47.93 21.09
N LYS A 170 16.23 48.62 20.19
CA LYS A 170 16.13 48.43 18.73
C LYS A 170 17.20 47.47 18.21
N TYR A 171 18.17 47.04 19.02
CA TYR A 171 19.18 46.05 18.61
C TYR A 171 18.56 44.68 18.29
N SER A 172 17.42 44.35 18.89
CA SER A 172 16.69 43.09 18.65
C SER A 172 15.77 43.13 17.43
N LEU A 173 15.62 44.29 16.79
CA LEU A 173 14.86 44.46 15.55
C LEU A 173 15.74 44.12 14.34
N PRO A 174 15.25 43.31 13.39
CA PRO A 174 15.94 43.11 12.13
C PRO A 174 15.96 44.41 11.31
N ASP A 175 16.98 44.57 10.48
CA ASP A 175 16.99 45.63 9.46
C ASP A 175 15.82 45.46 8.48
N GLU A 176 15.34 46.56 7.89
CA GLU A 176 14.21 46.56 6.95
C GLU A 176 14.42 45.58 5.79
N HIS A 177 15.64 45.49 5.24
CA HIS A 177 15.95 44.55 4.17
C HIS A 177 15.92 43.10 4.66
N GLU A 178 16.42 42.82 5.87
CA GLU A 178 16.38 41.49 6.48
C GLU A 178 14.95 41.05 6.78
N PHE A 179 14.13 41.96 7.31
CA PHE A 179 12.70 41.74 7.57
C PHE A 179 11.95 41.41 6.29
N GLN A 180 12.13 42.22 5.23
CA GLN A 180 11.49 41.97 3.94
C GLN A 180 11.95 40.64 3.33
N ALA A 181 13.24 40.29 3.44
CA ALA A 181 13.74 39.01 2.96
C ALA A 181 13.09 37.83 3.70
N LYS A 182 12.98 37.88 5.04
CA LYS A 182 12.29 36.87 5.87
C LYS A 182 10.80 36.78 5.52
N ALA A 183 10.15 37.93 5.36
CA ALA A 183 8.74 38.01 4.98
C ALA A 183 8.48 37.39 3.60
N VAL A 184 9.27 37.73 2.58
CA VAL A 184 9.17 37.14 1.23
C VAL A 184 9.50 35.65 1.26
N GLN A 185 10.50 35.23 2.05
CA GLN A 185 10.82 33.82 2.21
C GLN A 185 9.65 33.01 2.81
N SER A 186 8.81 33.62 3.64
CA SER A 186 7.62 32.96 4.20
C SER A 186 6.57 32.55 3.14
N LEU A 187 6.56 33.20 1.97
CA LEU A 187 5.71 32.83 0.83
C LEU A 187 6.22 31.62 0.05
N ASN A 188 7.50 31.27 0.22
CA ASN A 188 8.08 30.06 -0.38
C ASN A 188 7.63 28.82 0.40
N LEU A 189 6.33 28.52 0.35
CA LEU A 189 5.74 27.23 0.67
C LEU A 189 6.23 26.20 -0.38
N LYS A 190 7.53 25.94 -0.43
CA LYS A 190 8.04 24.77 -1.14
C LYS A 190 7.31 23.58 -0.51
N ARG A 191 6.62 22.79 -1.34
CA ARG A 191 6.22 21.43 -0.95
C ARG A 191 7.50 20.76 -0.47
N LYS A 192 7.64 20.59 0.86
CA LYS A 192 8.83 19.95 1.44
C LYS A 192 8.90 18.48 1.03
N PHE A 193 7.77 17.91 0.61
CA PHE A 193 7.72 16.55 0.10
C PHE A 193 8.62 16.36 -1.12
N SER A 194 9.45 15.33 -1.10
CA SER A 194 10.29 14.91 -2.22
C SER A 194 10.37 13.39 -2.29
N LEU A 195 10.59 12.88 -3.50
CA LEU A 195 11.00 11.49 -3.70
C LEU A 195 12.48 11.32 -3.38
N LEU A 196 12.91 10.10 -3.05
CA LEU A 196 14.30 9.82 -2.72
C LEU A 196 15.24 9.94 -3.93
N GLU A 197 14.76 9.78 -5.17
CA GLU A 197 15.55 10.05 -6.38
C GLU A 197 15.93 11.53 -6.54
N ASP A 198 15.09 12.44 -6.01
CA ASP A 198 15.24 13.88 -6.19
C ASP A 198 15.97 14.58 -5.03
N VAL A 199 16.28 13.85 -3.95
CA VAL A 199 16.95 14.47 -2.79
C VAL A 199 18.37 14.91 -3.13
N LYS A 200 18.71 16.09 -2.63
CA LYS A 200 20.01 16.73 -2.79
C LYS A 200 20.61 17.10 -1.44
N GLU A 201 21.93 17.10 -1.38
CA GLU A 201 22.70 17.55 -0.22
C GLU A 201 22.30 18.97 0.22
N GLY A 202 22.32 19.23 1.53
CA GLY A 202 22.16 20.55 2.13
C GLY A 202 20.72 21.03 2.22
N HIS A 203 19.76 20.16 1.91
CA HIS A 203 18.34 20.50 1.89
C HIS A 203 17.54 19.66 2.89
N PHE A 204 16.38 20.19 3.27
CA PHE A 204 15.43 19.55 4.17
C PHE A 204 14.21 19.08 3.38
N TYR A 205 13.82 17.83 3.58
CA TYR A 205 12.69 17.21 2.88
C TYR A 205 11.72 16.53 3.84
N ASP A 206 10.45 16.47 3.43
CA ASP A 206 9.46 15.59 4.01
C ASP A 206 9.40 14.33 3.13
N LEU A 207 9.37 13.15 3.75
CA LEU A 207 9.49 11.87 3.04
C LEU A 207 8.35 10.93 3.45
N VAL A 208 7.91 10.09 2.52
CA VAL A 208 7.04 8.95 2.81
C VAL A 208 7.79 7.71 2.33
N ALA A 209 8.12 6.82 3.26
CA ALA A 209 9.02 5.71 2.97
C ALA A 209 8.71 4.46 3.79
N HIS A 210 9.11 3.32 3.25
CA HIS A 210 9.01 2.00 3.85
C HIS A 210 10.29 1.67 4.62
N VAL A 211 10.16 1.13 5.83
CA VAL A 211 11.26 0.77 6.71
C VAL A 211 11.85 -0.58 6.28
N ALA A 212 13.11 -0.57 5.84
CA ALA A 212 13.79 -1.70 5.21
C ALA A 212 14.29 -2.76 6.21
N ARG A 213 14.54 -2.39 7.46
CA ARG A 213 14.96 -3.28 8.56
C ARG A 213 14.68 -2.62 9.90
N ASP A 214 14.72 -3.38 10.99
CA ASP A 214 14.48 -2.83 12.31
C ASP A 214 15.49 -1.72 12.65
N PRO A 215 15.06 -0.67 13.37
CA PRO A 215 15.95 0.42 13.76
C PRO A 215 17.14 -0.11 14.56
N HIS A 216 18.35 0.25 14.14
CA HIS A 216 19.55 -0.10 14.88
C HIS A 216 19.92 1.02 15.84
N TYR A 217 20.07 0.69 17.11
CA TYR A 217 20.60 1.58 18.12
C TYR A 217 22.12 1.37 18.25
N GLY A 218 22.89 2.46 18.14
CA GLY A 218 24.32 2.42 18.44
C GLY A 218 24.58 2.18 19.93
N ASP A 219 25.84 2.24 20.36
CA ASP A 219 26.18 2.12 21.79
C ASP A 219 25.31 3.08 22.64
N TYR A 220 24.85 2.58 23.80
CA TYR A 220 23.83 3.21 24.64
C TYR A 220 24.16 4.63 25.10
N THR A 221 25.41 5.02 24.94
CA THR A 221 26.01 6.29 25.34
C THR A 221 25.68 7.46 24.40
N LEU A 222 25.25 7.23 23.15
CA LEU A 222 25.09 8.30 22.15
C LEU A 222 23.65 8.77 21.91
N GLY A 223 22.62 8.04 22.34
CA GLY A 223 21.22 8.46 22.16
C GLY A 223 20.76 8.59 20.70
N LEU A 224 21.32 7.77 19.80
CA LEU A 224 21.05 7.82 18.35
C LEU A 224 20.38 6.53 17.86
N ALA A 225 19.34 6.66 17.03
CA ALA A 225 18.73 5.53 16.32
C ALA A 225 19.00 5.65 14.81
N THR A 226 19.32 4.53 14.16
CA THR A 226 19.57 4.47 12.72
C THR A 226 18.47 3.67 12.02
N LEU A 227 17.87 4.27 11.01
CA LEU A 227 16.82 3.70 10.17
C LEU A 227 17.32 3.51 8.74
N TYR A 228 16.83 2.48 8.06
CA TYR A 228 16.99 2.32 6.62
C TYR A 228 15.62 2.41 5.98
N ILE A 229 15.44 3.36 5.08
CA ILE A 229 14.14 3.64 4.48
C ILE A 229 14.22 3.72 2.96
N SER A 230 13.11 3.42 2.31
CA SER A 230 13.00 3.44 0.85
C SER A 230 11.60 3.83 0.40
N ASP A 231 11.51 4.66 -0.63
CA ASP A 231 10.28 4.91 -1.40
C ASP A 231 10.28 4.16 -2.75
N TYR A 232 11.26 3.27 -2.95
CA TYR A 232 11.52 2.42 -4.11
C TYR A 232 12.04 3.14 -5.37
N THR A 233 12.36 4.44 -5.28
CA THR A 233 13.07 5.18 -6.32
C THR A 233 14.59 5.01 -6.19
N GLU A 234 15.31 5.29 -7.27
CA GLU A 234 16.75 5.02 -7.36
C GLU A 234 17.55 6.31 -7.38
N ASN A 235 18.52 6.43 -6.48
CA ASN A 235 19.41 7.58 -6.41
C ASN A 235 20.88 7.11 -6.52
N PRO A 236 21.67 7.61 -7.49
CA PRO A 236 23.03 7.15 -7.69
C PRO A 236 23.96 7.42 -6.50
N ASN A 237 23.59 8.34 -5.60
CA ASN A 237 24.38 8.71 -4.43
C ASN A 237 24.05 7.90 -3.18
N PHE A 238 23.16 6.90 -3.27
CA PHE A 238 22.88 6.00 -2.15
C PHE A 238 23.81 4.79 -2.14
N HIS A 239 23.99 4.24 -0.93
CA HIS A 239 24.73 3.02 -0.73
C HIS A 239 24.03 1.84 -1.44
N PRO A 240 24.71 1.09 -2.32
CA PRO A 240 24.11 -0.04 -3.01
C PRO A 240 23.85 -1.19 -2.03
N GLN A 241 22.60 -1.67 -1.98
CA GLN A 241 22.22 -2.84 -1.20
C GLN A 241 22.30 -4.10 -2.07
N VAL A 242 23.08 -5.10 -1.65
CA VAL A 242 23.39 -6.29 -2.47
C VAL A 242 22.48 -7.46 -2.10
N TRP A 243 22.10 -8.24 -3.11
CA TRP A 243 21.40 -9.50 -2.93
C TRP A 243 22.36 -10.61 -2.46
N GLN A 244 22.36 -10.95 -1.17
CA GLN A 244 23.35 -11.88 -0.59
C GLN A 244 23.18 -13.35 -1.02
N ASP A 245 22.03 -13.78 -1.52
CA ASP A 245 21.82 -15.13 -2.07
C ASP A 245 22.56 -15.35 -3.41
N SER A 246 23.35 -14.37 -3.86
CA SER A 246 24.26 -14.47 -5.01
C SER A 246 25.73 -14.67 -4.63
N THR A 247 26.06 -14.67 -3.33
CA THR A 247 27.45 -14.71 -2.85
C THR A 247 28.08 -16.12 -2.88
N GLU A 248 27.34 -17.16 -3.26
CA GLU A 248 27.92 -18.48 -3.56
C GLU A 248 28.68 -18.53 -4.92
N LEU A 249 28.74 -17.42 -5.67
CA LEU A 249 29.29 -17.40 -7.04
C LEU A 249 30.43 -16.39 -7.30
N ALA A 250 30.98 -15.73 -6.26
CA ALA A 250 32.24 -15.01 -6.45
C ALA A 250 33.41 -16.01 -6.39
N PRO A 251 34.33 -16.05 -7.39
CA PRO A 251 35.56 -16.81 -7.23
C PRO A 251 36.32 -16.18 -6.08
N VAL A 252 36.54 -16.96 -5.02
CA VAL A 252 37.29 -16.57 -3.83
C VAL A 252 38.69 -16.12 -4.26
N GLY A 253 38.84 -14.82 -4.50
CA GLY A 253 40.12 -14.13 -4.48
C GLY A 253 40.44 -13.76 -3.04
N GLY A 254 40.60 -14.77 -2.19
CA GLY A 254 41.12 -14.58 -0.83
C GLY A 254 42.64 -14.60 -0.88
N ASP A 255 43.29 -13.59 -0.31
CA ASP A 255 44.74 -13.61 -0.15
C ASP A 255 45.17 -14.83 0.71
N PRO A 256 46.34 -15.42 0.47
CA PRO A 256 46.82 -16.57 1.25
C PRO A 256 47.23 -16.28 2.70
N TYR A 257 47.11 -15.04 3.21
CA TYR A 257 47.72 -14.64 4.49
C TYR A 257 46.75 -14.13 5.55
N GLY A 258 45.44 -14.11 5.29
CA GLY A 258 44.43 -14.21 6.35
C GLY A 258 44.41 -13.06 7.37
N TYR A 259 44.77 -11.83 6.97
CA TYR A 259 44.80 -10.69 7.89
C TYR A 259 43.50 -9.88 8.00
N ASN A 260 42.42 -10.28 7.32
CA ASN A 260 41.09 -9.66 7.48
C ASN A 260 40.02 -10.67 7.93
N SER A 261 40.23 -11.32 9.08
CA SER A 261 39.16 -12.00 9.81
C SER A 261 38.44 -10.99 10.72
N GLY A 262 37.61 -10.15 10.11
CA GLY A 262 36.57 -9.39 10.79
C GLY A 262 35.21 -9.94 10.38
N SER A 263 34.96 -11.22 10.65
CA SER A 263 33.64 -11.82 10.49
C SER A 263 32.70 -11.22 11.54
N VAL A 264 32.01 -10.15 11.19
CA VAL A 264 30.81 -9.74 11.92
C VAL A 264 29.70 -10.64 11.44
N ASP A 265 29.32 -11.60 12.29
CA ASP A 265 28.05 -12.31 12.21
C ASP A 265 26.93 -11.28 12.07
N MET A 266 26.25 -11.24 10.91
CA MET A 266 24.99 -10.51 10.76
C MET A 266 23.88 -11.48 10.38
N PRO A 267 22.80 -11.59 11.17
CA PRO A 267 21.67 -12.44 10.86
C PRO A 267 20.93 -11.90 9.63
N THR A 268 20.85 -12.71 8.58
CA THR A 268 20.33 -12.33 7.25
C THR A 268 18.80 -12.48 7.12
N LYS A 269 18.06 -12.44 8.24
CA LYS A 269 16.59 -12.61 8.25
C LYS A 269 15.81 -11.29 8.32
N ASP A 270 16.48 -10.15 8.50
CA ASP A 270 15.84 -8.91 8.96
C ASP A 270 15.67 -7.83 7.86
N TRP A 271 16.01 -8.12 6.59
CA TRP A 271 15.93 -7.15 5.49
C TRP A 271 14.69 -7.33 4.60
N VAL A 272 13.80 -6.35 4.65
CA VAL A 272 12.55 -6.29 3.87
C VAL A 272 12.55 -5.18 2.79
N GLY A 273 13.62 -4.38 2.70
CA GLY A 273 13.77 -3.29 1.74
C GLY A 273 14.20 -3.70 0.32
N PRO A 274 14.23 -2.75 -0.64
CA PRO A 274 14.74 -3.02 -1.97
C PRO A 274 16.27 -3.11 -2.02
N TYR A 275 16.77 -3.67 -3.12
CA TYR A 275 18.20 -3.79 -3.43
C TYR A 275 18.63 -2.69 -4.40
N GLY A 276 19.94 -2.58 -4.61
CA GLY A 276 20.54 -1.50 -5.40
C GLY A 276 20.56 -0.19 -4.62
N LYS A 277 20.58 0.93 -5.34
CA LYS A 277 20.74 2.27 -4.76
C LYS A 277 19.39 2.93 -4.48
N ARG A 278 18.52 2.24 -3.75
CA ARG A 278 17.12 2.63 -3.50
C ARG A 278 16.78 2.88 -2.04
N THR A 279 17.77 2.70 -1.16
CA THR A 279 17.59 2.81 0.29
C THR A 279 18.57 3.84 0.83
N ILE A 280 18.05 4.77 1.64
CA ILE A 280 18.85 5.77 2.35
C ILE A 280 18.93 5.41 3.84
N GLN A 281 20.09 5.66 4.44
CA GLN A 281 20.29 5.56 5.88
C GLN A 281 19.87 6.89 6.53
N LEU A 282 19.10 6.80 7.61
CA LEU A 282 18.72 7.95 8.43
C LEU A 282 19.27 7.80 9.84
N THR A 283 19.89 8.85 10.37
CA THR A 283 20.29 8.96 11.77
C THR A 283 19.36 9.92 12.50
N CYS A 284 18.61 9.39 13.46
CA CYS A 284 17.71 10.13 14.32
C CYS A 284 18.40 10.45 15.65
N PHE A 285 18.31 11.70 16.07
CA PHE A 285 18.72 12.20 17.37
C PHE A 285 17.49 12.31 18.28
N GLU A 286 17.69 12.46 19.59
CA GLU A 286 16.58 12.73 20.51
C GLU A 286 15.84 14.03 20.13
N PRO A 287 14.49 14.06 20.26
CA PRO A 287 13.60 13.02 20.81
C PRO A 287 13.19 11.91 19.83
N HIS A 288 13.54 12.04 18.55
CA HIS A 288 13.09 11.11 17.51
C HIS A 288 13.70 9.72 17.69
N ALA A 289 14.93 9.65 18.21
CA ALA A 289 15.63 8.40 18.45
C ALA A 289 14.84 7.45 19.38
N THR A 290 14.31 7.95 20.49
CA THR A 290 13.50 7.16 21.42
C THR A 290 12.21 6.67 20.76
N TYR A 291 11.45 7.55 20.11
CA TYR A 291 10.21 7.16 19.43
C TYR A 291 10.42 6.10 18.35
N VAL A 292 11.44 6.28 17.53
CA VAL A 292 11.81 5.33 16.48
C VAL A 292 12.17 3.97 17.06
N ARG A 293 12.93 3.94 18.16
CA ARG A 293 13.33 2.71 18.84
C ARG A 293 12.13 1.94 19.37
N ASP A 294 11.20 2.65 20.00
CA ASP A 294 10.12 2.01 20.75
C ASP A 294 8.98 1.58 19.83
N GLU A 295 8.63 2.41 18.83
CA GLU A 295 7.41 2.24 18.03
C GLU A 295 7.65 1.73 16.60
N VAL A 296 8.79 2.05 15.98
CA VAL A 296 9.03 1.72 14.55
C VAL A 296 9.64 0.34 14.39
N ARG A 297 9.14 -0.43 13.42
CA ARG A 297 9.58 -1.79 13.06
C ARG A 297 9.79 -1.94 11.56
N ALA A 298 10.56 -2.94 11.16
CA ALA A 298 10.76 -3.35 9.77
C ALA A 298 9.41 -3.61 9.09
N GLY A 299 9.26 -3.16 7.85
CA GLY A 299 8.06 -3.40 7.05
C GLY A 299 6.95 -2.33 7.21
N GLN A 300 7.08 -1.44 8.19
CA GLN A 300 6.13 -0.34 8.37
C GLN A 300 6.38 0.81 7.39
N TRP A 301 5.35 1.60 7.15
CA TRP A 301 5.45 2.86 6.40
C TRP A 301 5.50 4.03 7.36
N VAL A 302 6.36 5.00 7.08
CA VAL A 302 6.53 6.19 7.91
C VAL A 302 6.48 7.45 7.05
N ALA A 303 5.82 8.49 7.57
CA ALA A 303 5.95 9.86 7.13
C ALA A 303 6.96 10.58 8.03
N LEU A 304 8.01 11.12 7.42
CA LEU A 304 9.07 11.84 8.09
C LEU A 304 9.02 13.29 7.67
N ARG A 305 9.18 14.19 8.64
CA ARG A 305 9.20 15.63 8.38
C ARG A 305 10.56 16.23 8.65
N ASN A 306 10.95 17.18 7.82
CA ASN A 306 12.15 17.99 7.99
C ASN A 306 13.46 17.15 8.09
N VAL A 307 13.59 16.13 7.25
CA VAL A 307 14.79 15.29 7.16
C VAL A 307 15.90 16.07 6.45
N HIS A 308 17.03 16.23 7.10
CA HIS A 308 18.19 16.92 6.55
C HIS A 308 19.07 15.96 5.76
N ILE A 309 19.25 16.19 4.46
CA ILE A 309 20.06 15.31 3.60
C ILE A 309 21.48 15.85 3.49
N LYS A 310 22.47 15.02 3.84
CA LYS A 310 23.90 15.34 3.82
C LYS A 310 24.71 14.10 3.44
N TYR A 311 25.97 14.28 3.02
CA TYR A 311 26.86 13.12 2.95
C TYR A 311 27.12 12.56 4.35
N GLY A 312 27.15 11.23 4.46
CA GLY A 312 27.57 10.53 5.67
C GLY A 312 29.01 10.89 6.08
N ARG A 313 29.45 10.41 7.24
CA ARG A 313 30.81 10.70 7.77
C ARG A 313 31.92 10.31 6.80
N ASP A 314 31.68 9.30 5.99
CA ASP A 314 32.65 8.80 5.00
C ASP A 314 32.69 9.64 3.72
N GLY A 315 31.79 10.62 3.56
CA GLY A 315 31.72 11.52 2.41
C GLY A 315 31.29 10.87 1.09
N ARG A 316 30.92 9.59 1.09
CA ARG A 316 30.69 8.80 -0.14
C ARG A 316 29.23 8.71 -0.57
N PHE A 317 28.32 8.65 0.39
CA PHE A 317 26.89 8.41 0.15
C PHE A 317 26.04 9.43 0.87
N LEU A 318 24.90 9.77 0.28
CA LEU A 318 23.89 10.59 0.93
C LEU A 318 23.22 9.80 2.06
N GLU A 319 23.11 10.44 3.20
CA GLU A 319 22.41 10.00 4.40
C GLU A 319 21.44 11.11 4.82
N GLY A 320 20.44 10.77 5.61
CA GLY A 320 19.56 11.75 6.22
C GLY A 320 19.75 11.84 7.72
N PHE A 321 19.52 13.03 8.26
CA PHE A 321 19.71 13.35 9.67
C PHE A 321 18.45 14.02 10.20
N MET A 322 17.93 13.52 11.32
CA MET A 322 16.77 14.08 12.00
C MET A 322 17.18 14.56 13.38
N HIS A 323 17.30 15.88 13.53
CA HIS A 323 17.61 16.53 14.79
C HIS A 323 16.32 17.09 15.43
N GLY A 324 16.28 17.12 16.76
CA GLY A 324 15.28 17.91 17.48
C GLY A 324 15.39 19.39 17.12
N GLU A 325 14.25 20.09 17.12
CA GLU A 325 14.21 21.52 16.85
C GLU A 325 14.74 22.30 18.07
N GLN A 326 15.81 23.08 17.89
CA GLN A 326 16.49 23.80 18.97
C GLN A 326 15.65 24.92 19.62
N ASN A 327 14.54 25.34 19.00
CA ASN A 327 13.81 26.56 19.36
C ASN A 327 12.34 26.35 19.79
N ILE A 328 11.91 25.11 20.07
CA ILE A 328 10.55 24.84 20.54
C ILE A 328 10.61 24.23 21.94
N SER A 329 9.95 24.88 22.91
CA SER A 329 9.83 24.44 24.31
C SER A 329 9.09 23.10 24.51
N ASN A 330 8.72 22.44 23.41
CA ASN A 330 8.08 21.14 23.37
C ASN A 330 8.78 20.23 22.36
N SER A 331 9.23 19.08 22.84
CA SER A 331 9.94 18.06 22.09
C SER A 331 9.00 17.40 21.06
N ARG A 332 8.84 18.01 19.89
CA ARG A 332 7.95 17.51 18.83
C ARG A 332 8.57 16.29 18.16
N ILE A 333 7.79 15.23 17.96
CA ILE A 333 8.19 14.05 17.18
C ILE A 333 7.81 14.26 15.71
N ASN A 334 8.78 14.18 14.80
CA ASN A 334 8.64 14.41 13.36
C ASN A 334 8.53 13.11 12.55
N VAL A 335 8.25 11.99 13.24
CA VAL A 335 8.06 10.66 12.68
C VAL A 335 6.61 10.25 12.94
N GLN A 336 5.90 9.82 11.90
CA GLN A 336 4.53 9.33 11.99
C GLN A 336 4.46 7.98 11.27
N ILE A 337 3.94 6.95 11.94
CA ILE A 337 3.63 5.65 11.31
C ILE A 337 2.35 5.83 10.48
N LEU A 338 2.36 5.29 9.25
CA LEU A 338 1.23 5.34 8.33
C LEU A 338 0.51 4.00 8.27
N GLU A 339 -0.80 4.03 8.39
CA GLU A 339 -1.67 2.86 8.35
C GLU A 339 -2.61 2.87 7.14
N LYS A 340 -3.37 1.78 6.95
CA LYS A 340 -4.28 1.64 5.80
C LYS A 340 -5.29 2.80 5.69
N GLY A 341 -5.74 3.34 6.82
CA GLY A 341 -6.68 4.48 6.85
C GLY A 341 -6.11 5.76 6.22
N ASP A 342 -4.79 5.95 6.27
CA ASP A 342 -4.13 7.16 5.79
C ASP A 342 -3.97 7.20 4.26
N ILE A 343 -4.25 6.09 3.55
CA ILE A 343 -4.00 5.98 2.10
C ILE A 343 -4.87 6.96 1.30
N GLU A 344 -6.14 7.14 1.69
CA GLU A 344 -7.06 8.03 0.99
C GLU A 344 -6.79 9.51 1.33
N GLU A 345 -6.29 9.79 2.53
CA GLU A 345 -5.95 11.14 2.98
C GLU A 345 -4.57 11.61 2.46
N ASN A 346 -3.69 10.66 2.11
CA ASN A 346 -2.31 10.92 1.70
C ASN A 346 -2.00 10.38 0.29
N PRO A 347 -2.09 11.22 -0.77
CA PRO A 347 -1.83 10.79 -2.14
C PRO A 347 -0.39 10.33 -2.35
N ASN A 348 0.58 10.92 -1.65
CA ASN A 348 1.99 10.54 -1.73
C ASN A 348 2.22 9.12 -1.18
N PHE A 349 1.47 8.74 -0.14
CA PHE A 349 1.52 7.39 0.40
C PHE A 349 0.94 6.36 -0.56
N LYS A 350 -0.22 6.67 -1.18
CA LYS A 350 -0.83 5.84 -2.21
C LYS A 350 0.12 5.57 -3.38
N GLU A 351 0.83 6.60 -3.85
CA GLU A 351 1.85 6.46 -4.90
C GLU A 351 3.09 5.66 -4.45
N ALA A 352 3.53 5.80 -3.20
CA ALA A 352 4.61 4.98 -2.65
C ALA A 352 4.25 3.48 -2.61
N ILE A 353 3.00 3.15 -2.26
CA ILE A 353 2.50 1.77 -2.30
C ILE A 353 2.49 1.22 -3.75
N ARG A 354 2.10 2.04 -4.74
CA ARG A 354 2.17 1.64 -6.17
C ARG A 354 3.61 1.32 -6.58
N ARG A 355 4.58 2.16 -6.20
CA ARG A 355 6.01 1.92 -6.49
C ARG A 355 6.52 0.64 -5.83
N PHE A 356 6.12 0.38 -4.59
CA PHE A 356 6.41 -0.89 -3.92
C PHE A 356 5.86 -2.09 -4.68
N ARG A 357 4.59 -2.04 -5.10
CA ARG A 357 3.93 -3.09 -5.90
C ARG A 357 4.72 -3.37 -7.18
N ASP A 358 5.02 -2.33 -7.94
CA ASP A 358 5.68 -2.47 -9.25
C ASP A 358 7.10 -3.02 -9.10
N TYR A 359 7.82 -2.58 -8.06
CA TYR A 359 9.11 -3.15 -7.70
C TYR A 359 9.02 -4.64 -7.31
N ASP A 360 8.06 -5.04 -6.46
CA ASP A 360 7.89 -6.44 -6.05
C ASP A 360 7.58 -7.34 -7.25
N LYS A 361 6.72 -6.88 -8.18
CA LYS A 361 6.43 -7.58 -9.45
C LYS A 361 7.69 -7.76 -10.30
N LYS A 362 8.45 -6.68 -10.50
CA LYS A 362 9.70 -6.72 -11.28
C LYS A 362 10.74 -7.65 -10.65
N ARG A 363 10.97 -7.52 -9.35
CA ARG A 363 11.89 -8.36 -8.57
C ARG A 363 11.52 -9.85 -8.68
N LYS A 364 10.24 -10.19 -8.53
CA LYS A 364 9.78 -11.58 -8.67
C LYS A 364 10.02 -12.13 -10.08
N LYS A 365 9.81 -11.31 -11.11
CA LYS A 365 10.07 -11.68 -12.50
C LYS A 365 11.57 -11.95 -12.73
N GLU A 366 12.45 -11.06 -12.26
CA GLU A 366 13.90 -11.23 -12.35
C GLU A 366 14.37 -12.49 -11.62
N ILE A 367 13.86 -12.76 -10.41
CA ILE A 367 14.17 -14.00 -9.68
C ILE A 367 13.71 -15.24 -10.45
N LYS A 368 12.51 -15.22 -11.06
CA LYS A 368 12.01 -16.30 -11.91
C LYS A 368 12.93 -16.52 -13.13
N GLU A 369 13.39 -15.45 -13.76
CA GLU A 369 14.31 -15.50 -14.92
C GLU A 369 15.70 -16.02 -14.54
N ILE A 370 16.30 -15.57 -13.42
CA ILE A 370 17.58 -16.06 -12.93
C ILE A 370 17.51 -17.56 -12.63
N LYS A 371 16.45 -18.02 -11.94
CA LYS A 371 16.25 -19.44 -11.65
C LYS A 371 16.08 -20.26 -12.93
N ALA A 372 15.36 -19.74 -13.92
CA ALA A 372 15.22 -20.37 -15.23
C ALA A 372 16.57 -20.44 -15.98
N ALA A 373 17.37 -19.37 -15.93
CA ALA A 373 18.69 -19.31 -16.56
C ALA A 373 19.71 -20.26 -15.89
N GLN A 374 19.69 -20.38 -14.56
CA GLN A 374 20.50 -21.35 -13.81
C GLN A 374 20.11 -22.79 -14.18
N ALA A 375 18.80 -23.09 -14.24
CA ALA A 375 18.30 -24.39 -14.70
C ALA A 375 18.69 -24.69 -16.16
N ALA A 376 18.75 -23.69 -17.03
CA ALA A 376 19.20 -23.83 -18.41
C ALA A 376 20.74 -23.91 -18.55
N GLY A 377 21.50 -23.28 -17.64
CA GLY A 377 22.97 -23.33 -17.58
C GLY A 377 23.49 -24.69 -17.14
N LEU A 378 22.82 -25.33 -16.18
CA LEU A 378 23.07 -26.73 -15.79
C LEU A 378 22.83 -27.70 -16.96
N LYS A 379 21.84 -27.40 -17.82
CA LYS A 379 21.60 -28.17 -19.06
C LYS A 379 22.67 -27.90 -20.14
N ARG A 380 23.24 -26.70 -20.21
CA ARG A 380 24.30 -26.36 -21.18
C ARG A 380 25.65 -27.01 -20.83
N LYS A 381 26.01 -27.19 -19.56
CA LYS A 381 27.22 -27.95 -19.17
C LYS A 381 27.17 -29.44 -19.56
N ALA A 382 25.97 -30.00 -19.75
CA ALA A 382 25.78 -31.37 -20.26
C ALA A 382 25.76 -31.48 -21.80
N ALA A 383 25.73 -30.35 -22.53
CA ALA A 383 25.52 -30.33 -23.98
C ALA A 383 26.76 -29.91 -24.81
N VAL A 384 27.91 -29.63 -24.17
CA VAL A 384 29.15 -29.21 -24.86
C VAL A 384 29.91 -30.39 -25.51
N SER A 385 29.46 -31.63 -25.31
CA SER A 385 30.12 -32.85 -25.80
C SER A 385 29.35 -33.58 -26.91
N SER A 386 28.83 -32.88 -27.93
CA SER A 386 28.50 -33.49 -29.24
C SER A 386 27.89 -32.49 -30.23
N GLU A 387 28.71 -31.91 -31.09
CA GLU A 387 28.26 -31.31 -32.35
C GLU A 387 28.66 -32.22 -33.52
N GLN A 388 27.68 -32.70 -34.30
CA GLN A 388 27.69 -32.78 -35.77
C GLN A 388 26.52 -33.63 -36.31
N GLY A 389 25.84 -33.11 -37.35
CA GLY A 389 25.03 -33.88 -38.31
C GLY A 389 23.53 -33.57 -38.35
N LYS A 390 23.10 -32.66 -39.23
CA LYS A 390 21.68 -32.44 -39.59
C LYS A 390 21.36 -33.14 -40.91
N SER A 391 20.35 -34.02 -40.92
CA SER A 391 19.73 -34.57 -42.14
C SER A 391 18.32 -33.96 -42.32
N TYR A 392 18.05 -33.42 -43.50
CA TYR A 392 16.81 -32.74 -43.87
C TYR A 392 15.74 -33.74 -44.35
N LEU A 393 14.51 -33.64 -43.83
CA LEU A 393 13.34 -34.40 -44.31
C LEU A 393 12.83 -33.88 -45.66
N ASN A 394 12.34 -34.80 -46.51
CA ASN A 394 11.99 -34.55 -47.91
C ASN A 394 10.64 -33.81 -48.08
N SER A 395 10.59 -32.88 -49.03
CA SER A 395 9.50 -31.91 -49.28
C SER A 395 8.09 -32.52 -49.49
N LYS A 396 8.01 -33.78 -49.95
CA LYS A 396 6.73 -34.49 -50.20
C LYS A 396 5.99 -34.90 -48.91
N GLU A 397 6.70 -35.30 -47.86
CA GLU A 397 6.07 -35.68 -46.57
C GLU A 397 5.48 -34.46 -45.86
N ARG A 398 6.11 -33.29 -46.02
CA ARG A 398 5.62 -32.02 -45.47
C ARG A 398 4.30 -31.56 -46.11
N ARG A 399 4.10 -31.84 -47.40
CA ARG A 399 2.85 -31.53 -48.13
C ARG A 399 1.73 -32.51 -47.81
N LYS A 400 2.03 -33.79 -47.58
CA LYS A 400 1.04 -34.81 -47.20
C LYS A 400 0.47 -34.53 -45.80
N ARG A 401 1.32 -34.26 -44.81
CA ARG A 401 0.88 -33.84 -43.46
C ARG A 401 0.02 -32.59 -43.49
N LYS A 402 0.38 -31.58 -44.29
CA LYS A 402 -0.43 -30.36 -44.44
C LYS A 402 -1.83 -30.63 -45.01
N ARG A 403 -1.98 -31.58 -45.94
CA ARG A 403 -3.30 -31.92 -46.52
C ARG A 403 -4.16 -32.72 -45.55
N GLU A 404 -3.56 -33.65 -44.81
CA GLU A 404 -4.24 -34.40 -43.75
C GLU A 404 -4.68 -33.48 -42.60
N GLU A 405 -3.88 -32.48 -42.24
CA GLU A 405 -4.26 -31.43 -41.28
C GLU A 405 -5.44 -30.56 -41.77
N ILE A 406 -5.49 -30.23 -43.05
CA ILE A 406 -6.59 -29.43 -43.63
C ILE A 406 -7.90 -30.24 -43.65
N GLN A 407 -7.87 -31.50 -44.09
CA GLN A 407 -9.06 -32.36 -44.09
C GLN A 407 -9.56 -32.67 -42.67
N LYS A 408 -8.64 -32.81 -41.71
CA LYS A 408 -8.99 -32.97 -40.29
C LYS A 408 -9.69 -31.71 -39.77
N LYS A 409 -9.18 -30.51 -40.11
CA LYS A 409 -9.81 -29.22 -39.77
C LYS A 409 -11.19 -29.03 -40.40
N GLU A 410 -11.41 -29.46 -41.64
CA GLU A 410 -12.72 -29.37 -42.30
C GLU A 410 -13.76 -30.30 -41.65
N LYS A 411 -13.37 -31.53 -41.29
CA LYS A 411 -14.23 -32.45 -40.54
C LYS A 411 -14.52 -31.95 -39.11
N GLU A 412 -13.52 -31.39 -38.44
CA GLU A 412 -13.69 -30.75 -37.13
C GLU A 412 -14.62 -29.54 -37.20
N ASN A 413 -14.57 -28.73 -38.27
CA ASN A 413 -15.46 -27.58 -38.45
C ASN A 413 -16.93 -27.97 -38.66
N LEU A 414 -17.20 -29.05 -39.42
CA LEU A 414 -18.55 -29.60 -39.60
C LEU A 414 -19.10 -30.18 -38.28
N ALA A 415 -18.29 -30.95 -37.54
CA ALA A 415 -18.67 -31.47 -36.23
C ALA A 415 -18.92 -30.34 -35.20
N ASN A 416 -18.15 -29.26 -35.25
CA ASN A 416 -18.32 -28.08 -34.39
C ASN A 416 -19.63 -27.31 -34.68
N GLN A 417 -20.14 -27.35 -35.92
CA GLN A 417 -21.44 -26.75 -36.27
C GLN A 417 -22.61 -27.57 -35.73
N GLU A 418 -22.56 -28.91 -35.81
CA GLU A 418 -23.60 -29.79 -35.28
C GLU A 418 -23.68 -29.79 -33.75
N LEU A 419 -22.53 -29.66 -33.08
CA LEU A 419 -22.42 -29.56 -31.62
C LEU A 419 -23.08 -28.29 -31.02
N CYS A 420 -23.29 -27.22 -31.79
CA CYS A 420 -23.94 -26.00 -31.29
C CYS A 420 -25.46 -26.14 -31.09
N LEU A 421 -26.08 -27.24 -31.54
CA LEU A 421 -27.52 -27.48 -31.44
C LEU A 421 -27.85 -28.16 -30.09
N GLY A 422 -28.25 -27.38 -29.08
CA GLY A 422 -28.69 -27.91 -27.77
C GLY A 422 -27.93 -27.37 -26.55
N LEU A 423 -27.16 -26.30 -26.71
CA LEU A 423 -26.52 -25.58 -25.60
C LEU A 423 -27.54 -24.80 -24.76
N SER A 424 -27.19 -24.55 -23.50
CA SER A 424 -27.94 -23.63 -22.64
C SER A 424 -27.79 -22.18 -23.11
N ASP A 425 -28.90 -21.53 -23.47
CA ASP A 425 -28.93 -20.09 -23.83
C ASP A 425 -28.61 -19.16 -22.64
N ASN A 426 -28.63 -19.71 -21.43
CA ASN A 426 -28.35 -18.98 -20.20
C ASN A 426 -26.85 -18.80 -19.93
N ILE A 427 -25.96 -19.38 -20.74
CA ILE A 427 -24.51 -19.35 -20.49
C ILE A 427 -23.82 -18.85 -21.76
N THR A 428 -23.03 -17.80 -21.60
CA THR A 428 -22.21 -17.22 -22.65
C THR A 428 -20.74 -17.49 -22.38
N CYS A 429 -19.99 -17.67 -23.46
CA CYS A 429 -18.56 -17.93 -23.43
C CYS A 429 -17.87 -16.90 -24.32
N GLU A 430 -16.73 -16.38 -23.86
CA GLU A 430 -15.89 -15.46 -24.59
C GLU A 430 -15.55 -16.02 -25.98
N ALA A 431 -15.57 -15.15 -27.00
CA ALA A 431 -15.32 -15.53 -28.37
C ALA A 431 -13.85 -15.94 -28.57
N HIS A 432 -13.55 -17.22 -28.39
CA HIS A 432 -12.27 -17.80 -28.73
C HIS A 432 -12.34 -18.52 -30.09
N ASN A 433 -11.49 -18.11 -31.03
CA ASN A 433 -11.42 -18.67 -32.40
C ASN A 433 -10.85 -20.10 -32.47
N ALA A 434 -10.72 -20.79 -31.34
CA ALA A 434 -10.26 -22.18 -31.27
C ALA A 434 -11.43 -23.15 -31.57
N PRO A 435 -11.17 -24.28 -32.25
CA PRO A 435 -12.16 -25.34 -32.42
C PRO A 435 -12.54 -25.97 -31.07
N TYR A 436 -13.72 -26.57 -30.98
CA TYR A 436 -14.11 -27.28 -29.75
C TYR A 436 -13.23 -28.51 -29.54
N SER A 437 -12.75 -28.66 -28.31
CA SER A 437 -11.96 -29.79 -27.82
C SER A 437 -12.80 -30.61 -26.85
N THR A 438 -12.70 -31.94 -26.93
CA THR A 438 -13.31 -32.84 -25.94
C THR A 438 -12.41 -32.95 -24.72
N ILE A 439 -13.00 -33.26 -23.55
CA ILE A 439 -12.23 -33.51 -22.32
C ILE A 439 -11.26 -34.67 -22.53
N ALA A 440 -11.68 -35.71 -23.27
CA ALA A 440 -10.78 -36.81 -23.67
C ALA A 440 -9.51 -36.29 -24.37
N SER A 441 -9.68 -35.39 -25.35
CA SER A 441 -8.55 -34.81 -26.09
C SER A 441 -7.67 -33.92 -25.20
N MET A 442 -8.25 -33.19 -24.25
CA MET A 442 -7.51 -32.32 -23.33
C MET A 442 -6.68 -33.09 -22.32
N LEU A 443 -7.17 -34.25 -21.89
CA LEU A 443 -6.49 -35.11 -20.92
C LEU A 443 -5.39 -35.95 -21.56
N ASN A 444 -5.40 -36.17 -22.88
CA ASN A 444 -4.38 -36.92 -23.59
C ASN A 444 -2.97 -36.37 -23.29
N PRO A 445 -2.03 -37.21 -22.84
CA PRO A 445 -0.65 -36.78 -22.60
C PRO A 445 -0.02 -36.30 -23.92
N LEU A 446 0.52 -35.07 -23.93
CA LEU A 446 1.24 -34.59 -25.09
C LEU A 446 2.67 -35.17 -25.08
N VAL A 447 2.97 -35.99 -26.08
CA VAL A 447 4.31 -36.53 -26.29
C VAL A 447 5.10 -35.56 -27.17
N HIS A 448 6.13 -34.96 -26.60
CA HIS A 448 7.13 -34.21 -27.35
C HIS A 448 8.26 -35.17 -27.75
N GLN A 449 8.54 -35.27 -29.05
CA GLN A 449 9.70 -36.03 -29.50
C GLN A 449 10.96 -35.19 -29.36
N ALA A 450 11.85 -35.61 -28.47
CA ALA A 450 13.16 -35.02 -28.31
C ALA A 450 14.22 -36.05 -28.69
N THR A 451 15.29 -35.62 -29.34
CA THR A 451 16.43 -36.49 -29.62
C THR A 451 17.33 -36.51 -28.38
N ILE A 452 17.40 -37.67 -27.71
CA ILE A 452 18.30 -37.91 -26.58
C ILE A 452 19.22 -39.06 -26.99
N ASN A 453 20.54 -38.86 -26.98
CA ASN A 453 21.54 -39.87 -27.34
C ASN A 453 21.35 -40.49 -28.74
N ASN A 454 21.02 -39.68 -29.76
CA ASN A 454 20.71 -40.15 -31.13
C ASN A 454 19.53 -41.15 -31.22
N GLN A 455 18.75 -41.30 -30.16
CA GLN A 455 17.50 -42.02 -30.17
C GLN A 455 16.36 -41.02 -30.03
N THR A 456 15.31 -41.20 -30.83
CA THR A 456 14.09 -40.42 -30.68
C THR A 456 13.42 -40.82 -29.38
N ALA A 457 13.54 -39.98 -28.35
CA ALA A 457 12.90 -40.17 -27.07
C ALA A 457 11.55 -39.42 -27.05
N ALA A 458 10.49 -40.16 -26.80
CA ALA A 458 9.16 -39.62 -26.55
C ALA A 458 9.10 -39.08 -25.11
N ILE A 459 9.24 -37.76 -24.93
CA ILE A 459 9.07 -37.11 -23.62
C ILE A 459 7.61 -36.75 -23.45
N VAL A 460 6.96 -37.30 -22.43
CA VAL A 460 5.62 -36.86 -22.04
C VAL A 460 5.72 -35.52 -21.32
N MET A 461 5.13 -34.48 -21.90
CA MET A 461 5.06 -33.15 -21.28
C MET A 461 4.04 -33.18 -20.15
N PRO A 462 4.38 -32.67 -18.94
CA PRO A 462 3.44 -32.65 -17.82
C PRO A 462 2.27 -31.70 -18.08
N PHE A 463 2.48 -30.58 -18.78
CA PHE A 463 1.46 -29.63 -19.21
C PHE A 463 2.00 -28.75 -20.36
N THR A 464 1.13 -27.98 -21.01
CA THR A 464 1.43 -27.19 -22.22
C THR A 464 0.96 -25.74 -22.16
N CYS A 465 0.31 -25.34 -21.05
CA CYS A 465 -0.32 -24.02 -20.89
C CYS A 465 -1.34 -23.66 -21.99
N ALA A 466 -1.97 -24.66 -22.60
CA ALA A 466 -2.92 -24.46 -23.68
C ALA A 466 -4.28 -23.93 -23.18
N LYS A 467 -4.96 -23.17 -24.05
CA LYS A 467 -6.34 -22.73 -23.88
C LYS A 467 -7.24 -23.55 -24.79
N TYR A 468 -8.34 -24.05 -24.25
CA TYR A 468 -9.29 -24.91 -24.95
C TYR A 468 -10.67 -24.26 -24.91
N ARG A 469 -11.44 -24.48 -25.98
CA ARG A 469 -12.88 -24.22 -26.00
C ARG A 469 -13.56 -25.58 -25.94
N ALA A 470 -14.49 -25.78 -25.02
CA ALA A 470 -15.13 -27.09 -24.81
C ALA A 470 -16.64 -26.92 -24.65
N GLN A 471 -17.39 -27.98 -24.97
CA GLN A 471 -18.79 -28.11 -24.61
C GLN A 471 -18.90 -29.17 -23.52
N VAL A 472 -19.48 -28.79 -22.39
CA VAL A 472 -19.39 -29.60 -21.18
C VAL A 472 -20.69 -29.54 -20.38
N ARG A 473 -20.82 -30.46 -19.42
CA ARG A 473 -21.81 -30.42 -18.35
C ARG A 473 -21.08 -30.46 -17.00
N VAL A 474 -21.62 -29.79 -15.99
CA VAL A 474 -21.10 -29.89 -14.62
C VAL A 474 -21.66 -31.14 -13.97
N VAL A 475 -20.80 -32.06 -13.53
CA VAL A 475 -21.20 -33.31 -12.88
C VAL A 475 -20.91 -33.34 -11.38
N ASP A 476 -20.04 -32.46 -10.90
CA ASP A 476 -19.75 -32.25 -9.48
C ASP A 476 -19.15 -30.86 -9.24
N PHE A 477 -19.05 -30.42 -7.98
CA PHE A 477 -18.43 -29.16 -7.57
C PHE A 477 -17.70 -29.31 -6.22
N PHE A 478 -16.70 -28.47 -5.95
CA PHE A 478 -15.95 -28.47 -4.70
C PHE A 478 -15.66 -27.03 -4.25
N PRO A 479 -15.77 -26.64 -2.98
CA PRO A 479 -16.15 -27.45 -1.80
C PRO A 479 -17.58 -28.01 -1.87
N PRO A 480 -17.97 -28.99 -1.02
CA PRO A 480 -19.28 -29.64 -1.11
C PRO A 480 -20.46 -28.72 -0.71
N SER A 481 -20.19 -27.61 -0.05
CA SER A 481 -21.15 -26.62 0.41
C SER A 481 -20.95 -25.30 -0.33
N LEU A 482 -22.05 -24.70 -0.81
CA LEU A 482 -22.01 -23.39 -1.49
C LEU A 482 -21.51 -22.30 -0.56
N GLU A 483 -21.78 -22.42 0.74
CA GLU A 483 -21.32 -21.49 1.78
C GLU A 483 -19.79 -21.41 1.88
N ASP A 484 -19.08 -22.39 1.34
CA ASP A 484 -17.61 -22.48 1.31
C ASP A 484 -17.01 -22.10 -0.04
N PHE A 485 -17.81 -21.63 -0.99
CA PHE A 485 -17.29 -21.16 -2.29
C PHE A 485 -16.50 -19.87 -2.16
N ALA A 486 -16.73 -19.10 -1.09
CA ALA A 486 -15.97 -17.90 -0.78
C ALA A 486 -15.13 -18.13 0.48
N CYS A 487 -13.87 -17.69 0.44
CA CYS A 487 -12.96 -17.71 1.58
C CYS A 487 -12.48 -16.30 1.90
N SER A 488 -12.12 -16.05 3.16
CA SER A 488 -11.58 -14.76 3.57
C SER A 488 -10.06 -14.81 3.71
N ARG A 489 -9.41 -13.71 3.37
CA ARG A 489 -7.99 -13.44 3.67
C ARG A 489 -7.84 -12.11 4.41
N LYS A 490 -6.70 -11.92 5.07
CA LYS A 490 -6.34 -10.62 5.66
C LYS A 490 -6.24 -9.59 4.54
N SER A 491 -6.83 -8.40 4.76
CA SER A 491 -6.63 -7.29 3.85
C SER A 491 -5.18 -6.80 3.91
N THR A 492 -4.64 -6.40 2.76
CA THR A 492 -3.30 -5.86 2.60
C THR A 492 -3.37 -4.42 2.09
N LEU A 493 -2.29 -3.64 2.25
CA LEU A 493 -2.20 -2.26 1.72
C LEU A 493 -2.42 -2.19 0.20
N LEU A 494 -2.13 -3.27 -0.53
CA LEU A 494 -2.34 -3.36 -1.98
C LEU A 494 -3.83 -3.39 -2.35
N ASP A 495 -4.72 -3.81 -1.43
CA ASP A 495 -6.17 -3.84 -1.69
C ASP A 495 -6.77 -2.42 -1.80
N ALA A 496 -6.06 -1.39 -1.30
CA ALA A 496 -6.47 0.01 -1.45
C ALA A 496 -6.14 0.58 -2.85
N LEU A 497 -5.40 -0.17 -3.68
CA LEU A 497 -5.09 0.22 -5.05
C LEU A 497 -6.18 -0.30 -5.99
N SER A 498 -6.99 0.61 -6.53
CA SER A 498 -8.02 0.34 -7.54
C SER A 498 -7.49 -0.33 -8.80
N ASP A 499 -6.21 -0.12 -9.11
CA ASP A 499 -5.51 -0.62 -10.31
C ASP A 499 -4.74 -1.92 -10.02
N ASN A 500 -4.97 -2.57 -8.88
CA ASN A 500 -4.34 -3.85 -8.57
C ASN A 500 -5.05 -5.01 -9.29
N GLU A 501 -4.66 -5.27 -10.54
CA GLU A 501 -5.23 -6.33 -11.37
C GLU A 501 -4.78 -7.76 -11.00
N ASP A 502 -3.86 -7.93 -10.04
CA ASP A 502 -3.30 -9.24 -9.64
C ASP A 502 -4.09 -9.89 -8.50
N GLY A 503 -5.30 -10.35 -8.78
CA GLY A 503 -6.13 -11.11 -7.86
C GLY A 503 -5.76 -12.60 -7.69
N SER A 504 -4.53 -13.05 -8.00
CA SER A 504 -4.26 -14.51 -7.99
C SER A 504 -2.86 -15.01 -7.63
N GLU A 505 -1.88 -14.19 -7.19
CA GLU A 505 -0.66 -14.74 -6.57
C GLU A 505 -0.82 -14.74 -5.04
N CYS A 506 -1.48 -15.79 -4.54
CA CYS A 506 -1.69 -16.06 -3.12
C CYS A 506 -0.34 -16.02 -2.36
N ARG A 507 -0.09 -14.95 -1.60
CA ARG A 507 0.95 -14.97 -0.56
C ARG A 507 0.48 -16.00 0.48
N SER A 508 1.07 -17.19 0.46
CA SER A 508 0.90 -18.18 1.53
C SER A 508 1.43 -17.57 2.82
N SER A 509 0.58 -16.83 3.55
CA SER A 509 0.83 -16.39 4.91
C SER A 509 0.56 -17.55 5.85
N SER A 510 1.38 -18.60 5.74
CA SER A 510 1.42 -19.67 6.71
C SER A 510 2.41 -19.26 7.80
N GLU A 511 1.98 -18.32 8.63
CA GLU A 511 2.50 -17.94 9.95
C GLU A 511 1.66 -16.70 10.38
N ASP A 512 1.28 -16.63 11.65
CA ASP A 512 0.43 -15.59 12.28
C ASP A 512 -1.10 -15.80 12.20
N GLU A 513 -1.56 -17.01 12.50
CA GLU A 513 -2.84 -17.18 13.21
C GLU A 513 -2.59 -17.01 14.71
N ASP A 514 -2.52 -15.76 15.19
CA ASP A 514 -2.96 -15.37 16.54
C ASP A 514 -2.69 -13.86 16.75
N SER A 515 -3.70 -13.05 16.41
CA SER A 515 -3.83 -11.68 16.93
C SER A 515 -5.32 -11.34 17.04
N PRO A 516 -5.87 -11.19 18.25
CA PRO A 516 -7.28 -10.90 18.45
C PRO A 516 -7.48 -9.38 18.38
N GLY A 517 -7.62 -8.84 17.17
CA GLY A 517 -7.97 -7.43 16.98
C GLY A 517 -7.68 -6.91 15.57
N GLY A 518 -8.72 -6.73 14.75
CA GLY A 518 -8.62 -6.09 13.43
C GLY A 518 -9.53 -6.73 12.38
N THR A 519 -10.65 -6.06 12.07
CA THR A 519 -11.87 -6.58 11.45
C THR A 519 -11.97 -6.46 9.93
N ASP A 520 -10.87 -6.31 9.19
CA ASP A 520 -10.94 -6.09 7.73
C ASP A 520 -10.46 -7.30 6.93
N ARG A 521 -11.42 -8.17 6.59
CA ARG A 521 -11.21 -9.37 5.78
C ARG A 521 -11.70 -9.12 4.35
N VAL A 522 -10.87 -9.46 3.37
CA VAL A 522 -11.28 -9.48 1.96
C VAL A 522 -11.77 -10.88 1.62
N TRP A 523 -12.96 -10.97 1.03
CA TRP A 523 -13.55 -12.22 0.58
C TRP A 523 -13.22 -12.48 -0.89
N GLU A 524 -12.88 -13.72 -1.22
CA GLU A 524 -12.56 -14.16 -2.58
C GLU A 524 -13.25 -15.49 -2.90
N TRP A 525 -13.75 -15.63 -4.12
CA TRP A 525 -14.26 -16.91 -4.61
C TRP A 525 -13.12 -17.90 -4.83
N ARG A 526 -13.30 -19.13 -4.35
CA ARG A 526 -12.39 -20.26 -4.53
C ARG A 526 -13.17 -21.57 -4.54
N PHE A 527 -13.58 -22.01 -5.73
CA PHE A 527 -14.24 -23.30 -5.91
C PHE A 527 -13.77 -23.96 -7.22
N ALA A 528 -14.15 -25.22 -7.40
CA ALA A 528 -13.83 -26.01 -8.56
C ALA A 528 -15.09 -26.72 -9.07
N LEU A 529 -15.15 -26.95 -10.38
CA LEU A 529 -16.23 -27.66 -11.06
C LEU A 529 -15.65 -28.91 -11.71
N GLN A 530 -16.35 -30.04 -11.60
CA GLN A 530 -16.02 -31.24 -12.34
C GLN A 530 -16.84 -31.25 -13.63
N LEU A 531 -16.15 -31.31 -14.76
CA LEU A 531 -16.75 -31.24 -16.09
C LEU A 531 -16.71 -32.60 -16.78
N GLU A 532 -17.72 -32.86 -17.61
CA GLU A 532 -17.85 -34.05 -18.47
C GLU A 532 -18.36 -33.65 -19.87
N ASP A 533 -17.95 -34.38 -20.91
CA ASP A 533 -18.41 -34.17 -22.28
C ASP A 533 -19.92 -34.54 -22.41
N PRO A 534 -20.71 -33.82 -23.23
CA PRO A 534 -22.11 -34.16 -23.46
C PRO A 534 -22.26 -35.54 -24.11
N ALA A 535 -23.32 -36.26 -23.75
CA ALA A 535 -23.67 -37.51 -24.42
C ALA A 535 -23.90 -37.27 -25.93
N PRO A 536 -23.36 -38.12 -26.82
CA PRO A 536 -23.72 -38.05 -28.23
C PRO A 536 -25.25 -38.25 -28.36
N PRO A 537 -25.90 -37.58 -29.32
CA PRO A 537 -27.31 -37.81 -29.59
C PRO A 537 -27.52 -39.30 -29.93
N PRO A 538 -28.58 -39.96 -29.43
CA PRO A 538 -28.88 -41.32 -29.83
C PRO A 538 -29.08 -41.35 -31.36
N PRO A 539 -28.47 -42.30 -32.09
CA PRO A 539 -28.67 -42.41 -33.52
C PRO A 539 -30.16 -42.61 -33.82
N ALA A 540 -30.68 -41.83 -34.78
CA ALA A 540 -32.10 -41.75 -35.10
C ALA A 540 -32.73 -43.06 -35.62
N ASP A 541 -31.94 -44.10 -35.86
CA ASP A 541 -32.39 -45.44 -36.21
C ASP A 541 -31.66 -46.47 -35.34
N THR A 542 -32.19 -46.78 -34.16
CA THR A 542 -32.03 -48.12 -33.59
C THR A 542 -33.21 -48.44 -32.71
N ASP A 543 -33.93 -49.47 -33.14
CA ASP A 543 -35.00 -50.11 -32.43
C ASP A 543 -34.56 -50.54 -31.02
N ARG A 544 -35.53 -50.51 -30.10
CA ARG A 544 -35.41 -50.84 -28.68
C ARG A 544 -34.64 -52.15 -28.48
N ASN A 545 -33.37 -52.07 -28.11
CA ASN A 545 -32.69 -53.16 -27.43
C ASN A 545 -31.98 -52.66 -26.18
N LYS A 546 -32.78 -52.57 -25.10
CA LYS A 546 -32.29 -52.44 -23.72
C LYS A 546 -31.56 -53.74 -23.37
N ASN A 547 -30.25 -53.85 -23.62
CA ASN A 547 -29.41 -54.87 -22.96
C ASN A 547 -27.88 -54.76 -23.17
N ASN A 548 -27.34 -53.60 -23.56
CA ASN A 548 -25.89 -53.38 -23.48
C ASN A 548 -25.57 -52.21 -22.54
N ASN A 549 -25.67 -52.48 -21.24
CA ASN A 549 -25.13 -51.63 -20.18
C ASN A 549 -23.63 -51.93 -20.00
N THR A 550 -22.81 -51.61 -20.99
CA THR A 550 -21.35 -51.49 -20.82
C THR A 550 -21.03 -50.00 -20.70
N THR A 551 -21.39 -49.43 -19.56
CA THR A 551 -21.12 -48.02 -19.23
C THR A 551 -19.63 -47.84 -18.95
N THR A 552 -18.83 -47.64 -20.01
CA THR A 552 -17.47 -47.13 -19.83
C THR A 552 -17.56 -45.72 -19.20
N PRO A 553 -16.87 -45.44 -18.08
CA PRO A 553 -16.93 -44.14 -17.44
C PRO A 553 -16.35 -43.08 -18.37
N ARG A 554 -17.09 -41.99 -18.55
CA ARG A 554 -16.69 -40.88 -19.40
C ARG A 554 -15.58 -40.06 -18.73
N PRO A 555 -14.65 -39.49 -19.50
CA PRO A 555 -13.56 -38.72 -18.94
C PRO A 555 -14.09 -37.45 -18.28
N ARG A 556 -13.61 -37.19 -17.06
CA ARG A 556 -13.97 -36.03 -16.24
C ARG A 556 -12.73 -35.22 -15.88
N VAL A 557 -12.90 -33.92 -15.71
CA VAL A 557 -11.80 -33.03 -15.31
C VAL A 557 -12.26 -31.99 -14.30
N TRP A 558 -11.44 -31.74 -13.28
CA TRP A 558 -11.64 -30.63 -12.36
C TRP A 558 -11.09 -29.34 -12.95
N VAL A 559 -11.91 -28.30 -12.99
CA VAL A 559 -11.51 -26.93 -13.34
C VAL A 559 -11.67 -26.01 -12.15
N PHE A 560 -10.63 -25.26 -11.82
CA PHE A 560 -10.66 -24.25 -10.76
C PHE A 560 -11.28 -22.95 -11.29
N VAL A 561 -12.09 -22.30 -10.44
CA VAL A 561 -12.66 -20.98 -10.69
C VAL A 561 -12.05 -20.02 -9.67
N ASP A 562 -11.20 -19.12 -10.16
CA ASP A 562 -10.56 -18.08 -9.35
C ASP A 562 -11.54 -16.91 -9.10
N ASN A 563 -11.12 -15.93 -8.29
CA ASN A 563 -12.01 -14.83 -7.89
C ASN A 563 -12.58 -14.04 -9.06
N ALA A 564 -11.72 -13.67 -10.03
CA ALA A 564 -12.13 -12.86 -11.17
C ALA A 564 -13.05 -13.65 -12.10
N GLU A 565 -12.72 -14.91 -12.37
CA GLU A 565 -13.53 -15.77 -13.23
C GLU A 565 -14.86 -16.14 -12.57
N ALA A 566 -14.92 -16.25 -11.23
CA ALA A 566 -16.15 -16.46 -10.49
C ALA A 566 -17.05 -15.22 -10.48
N GLN A 567 -16.49 -14.02 -10.33
CA GLN A 567 -17.21 -12.76 -10.49
C GLN A 567 -17.77 -12.63 -11.91
N CYS A 568 -16.98 -13.00 -12.92
CA CYS A 568 -17.45 -13.06 -14.31
C CYS A 568 -18.59 -14.07 -14.49
N LEU A 569 -18.42 -15.28 -13.95
CA LEU A 569 -19.38 -16.39 -14.05
C LEU A 569 -20.72 -16.05 -13.41
N THR A 570 -20.69 -15.53 -12.18
CA THR A 570 -21.89 -15.34 -11.34
C THR A 570 -22.46 -13.94 -11.38
N SER A 571 -21.65 -12.94 -11.77
CA SER A 571 -21.93 -11.51 -11.61
C SER A 571 -22.21 -11.11 -10.16
N LEU A 572 -21.56 -11.79 -9.20
CA LEU A 572 -21.64 -11.52 -7.76
C LEU A 572 -20.24 -11.32 -7.19
N ASP A 573 -20.13 -10.42 -6.21
CA ASP A 573 -18.92 -10.25 -5.40
C ASP A 573 -18.88 -11.28 -4.27
N ALA A 574 -17.67 -11.75 -3.96
CA ALA A 574 -17.45 -12.69 -2.88
C ALA A 574 -17.74 -12.03 -1.52
N ALA A 575 -18.42 -12.74 -0.64
CA ALA A 575 -18.75 -12.28 0.71
C ALA A 575 -18.86 -13.47 1.67
N ASP A 576 -19.08 -13.19 2.96
CA ASP A 576 -19.42 -14.22 3.93
C ASP A 576 -20.81 -14.79 3.66
N LEU A 577 -20.87 -15.89 2.91
CA LEU A 577 -22.13 -16.56 2.53
C LEU A 577 -22.91 -17.12 3.72
N ARG A 578 -22.26 -17.33 4.87
CA ARG A 578 -22.93 -17.78 6.10
C ARG A 578 -23.64 -16.65 6.82
N ARG A 579 -23.16 -15.41 6.64
CA ARG A 579 -23.76 -14.21 7.23
C ARG A 579 -24.72 -13.49 6.29
N ASN A 580 -24.59 -13.72 4.98
CA ASN A 580 -25.40 -13.08 3.93
C ASN A 580 -26.30 -14.10 3.21
N PRO A 581 -27.46 -14.46 3.79
CA PRO A 581 -28.36 -15.47 3.20
C PRO A 581 -28.94 -15.03 1.85
N GLU A 582 -29.17 -13.74 1.63
CA GLU A 582 -29.68 -13.21 0.36
C GLU A 582 -28.71 -13.47 -0.80
N LEU A 583 -27.40 -13.23 -0.58
CA LEU A 583 -26.37 -13.48 -1.59
C LEU A 583 -26.23 -14.98 -1.85
N LEU A 584 -26.34 -15.81 -0.81
CA LEU A 584 -26.34 -17.27 -0.96
C LEU A 584 -27.51 -17.78 -1.81
N VAL A 585 -28.72 -17.21 -1.65
CA VAL A 585 -29.87 -17.54 -2.50
C VAL A 585 -29.61 -17.15 -3.95
N GLN A 586 -29.09 -15.94 -4.20
CA GLN A 586 -28.71 -15.52 -5.56
C GLN A 586 -27.66 -16.45 -6.16
N LEU A 587 -26.61 -16.80 -5.39
CA LEU A 587 -25.59 -17.74 -5.84
C LEU A 587 -26.20 -19.09 -6.20
N ARG A 588 -27.09 -19.62 -5.35
CA ARG A 588 -27.80 -20.88 -5.60
C ARG A 588 -28.61 -20.83 -6.89
N GLU A 589 -29.36 -19.75 -7.14
CA GLU A 589 -30.11 -19.57 -8.39
C GLU A 589 -29.20 -19.51 -9.62
N ARG A 590 -28.07 -18.77 -9.54
CA ARG A 590 -27.07 -18.72 -10.61
C ARG A 590 -26.50 -20.10 -10.90
N MET A 591 -26.13 -20.82 -9.85
CA MET A 591 -25.56 -22.14 -9.96
C MET A 591 -26.57 -23.18 -10.46
N PHE A 592 -27.85 -23.04 -10.10
CA PHE A 592 -28.93 -23.86 -10.67
C PHE A 592 -29.07 -23.66 -12.18
N LYS A 593 -28.88 -22.44 -12.71
CA LYS A 593 -28.81 -22.22 -14.17
C LYS A 593 -27.62 -22.95 -14.82
N LEU A 594 -26.52 -23.14 -14.08
CA LEU A 594 -25.31 -23.80 -14.56
C LEU A 594 -25.41 -25.34 -14.52
N TRP A 595 -25.93 -25.89 -13.42
CA TRP A 595 -25.86 -27.34 -13.15
C TRP A 595 -27.20 -28.00 -12.76
N GLY A 596 -28.32 -27.28 -12.84
CA GLY A 596 -29.65 -27.82 -12.55
C GLY A 596 -29.78 -28.35 -11.12
N ASN A 597 -30.40 -29.52 -10.97
CA ASN A 597 -30.65 -30.18 -9.68
C ASN A 597 -29.43 -30.91 -9.05
N LEU A 598 -28.20 -30.51 -9.41
CA LEU A 598 -26.96 -31.17 -8.95
C LEU A 598 -26.75 -31.00 -7.44
N GLU A 599 -27.08 -29.84 -6.88
CA GLU A 599 -26.95 -29.59 -5.43
C GLU A 599 -27.83 -30.56 -4.62
N GLU A 600 -29.10 -30.74 -5.03
CA GLU A 600 -30.03 -31.65 -4.36
C GLU A 600 -29.62 -33.11 -4.52
N HIS A 601 -29.01 -33.48 -5.65
CA HIS A 601 -28.48 -34.82 -5.87
C HIS A 601 -27.29 -35.10 -4.94
N LYS A 602 -26.38 -34.13 -4.84
CA LYS A 602 -25.21 -34.22 -3.96
C LYS A 602 -25.60 -34.25 -2.47
N ALA A 603 -26.56 -33.44 -2.07
CA ALA A 603 -27.11 -33.45 -0.70
C ALA A 603 -27.78 -34.79 -0.35
N ARG A 604 -28.54 -35.37 -1.29
CA ARG A 604 -29.15 -36.71 -1.13
C ARG A 604 -28.07 -37.79 -0.99
N ALA A 605 -27.06 -37.79 -1.85
CA ALA A 605 -25.95 -38.75 -1.81
C ALA A 605 -25.18 -38.67 -0.48
N ALA A 606 -24.85 -37.45 -0.02
CA ALA A 606 -24.19 -37.25 1.27
C ALA A 606 -25.04 -37.76 2.45
N GLY A 607 -26.36 -37.52 2.43
CA GLY A 607 -27.28 -38.03 3.44
C GLY A 607 -27.41 -39.55 3.44
N GLN A 608 -27.32 -40.20 2.27
CA GLN A 608 -27.29 -41.66 2.16
C GLN A 608 -25.97 -42.24 2.68
N GLN A 609 -24.83 -41.62 2.36
CA GLN A 609 -23.52 -42.01 2.86
C GLN A 609 -23.43 -41.88 4.39
N GLN A 610 -23.96 -40.81 4.97
CA GLN A 610 -24.05 -40.65 6.44
C GLN A 610 -24.92 -41.73 7.09
N LYS A 611 -26.06 -42.08 6.48
CA LYS A 611 -26.93 -43.17 6.95
C LYS A 611 -26.28 -44.55 6.82
N GLN A 612 -25.48 -44.78 5.78
CA GLN A 612 -24.72 -46.02 5.58
C GLN A 612 -23.55 -46.13 6.57
N ALA A 613 -22.81 -45.04 6.80
CA ALA A 613 -21.74 -44.96 7.80
C ALA A 613 -22.26 -45.16 9.23
N ALA A 614 -23.45 -44.63 9.54
CA ALA A 614 -24.12 -44.84 10.82
C ALA A 614 -24.59 -46.31 11.01
N LYS A 615 -24.93 -47.01 9.92
CA LYS A 615 -25.32 -48.43 9.94
C LYS A 615 -24.14 -49.41 10.01
N GLN A 616 -22.96 -49.00 9.56
CA GLN A 616 -21.75 -49.85 9.53
C GLN A 616 -20.88 -49.79 10.80
N GLY A 617 -21.36 -49.18 11.89
CA GLY A 617 -20.87 -49.43 13.26
C GLY A 617 -19.35 -49.34 13.49
N GLY A 618 -18.87 -48.19 13.97
CA GLY A 618 -17.81 -48.14 14.98
C GLY A 618 -16.40 -48.62 14.59
N ALA A 619 -15.77 -47.98 13.62
CA ALA A 619 -14.30 -47.91 13.57
C ALA A 619 -13.89 -46.44 13.45
N ARG A 620 -13.29 -45.89 14.51
CA ARG A 620 -12.68 -44.54 14.49
C ARG A 620 -11.58 -44.51 13.42
N PRO A 621 -11.65 -43.65 12.38
CA PRO A 621 -10.46 -43.32 11.64
C PRO A 621 -9.68 -42.31 12.50
N GLY A 622 -8.61 -42.77 13.15
CA GLY A 622 -7.56 -41.92 13.70
C GLY A 622 -6.72 -41.25 12.61
N GLY A 623 -7.37 -40.67 11.60
CA GLY A 623 -6.74 -39.90 10.55
C GLY A 623 -6.55 -38.47 11.01
N LYS A 624 -5.30 -37.99 11.02
CA LYS A 624 -4.96 -36.57 11.17
C LYS A 624 -5.95 -35.73 10.36
N LYS A 625 -6.54 -34.70 10.98
CA LYS A 625 -7.26 -33.66 10.24
C LYS A 625 -6.36 -33.23 9.09
N PRO A 626 -6.79 -33.31 7.82
CA PRO A 626 -5.97 -32.81 6.72
C PRO A 626 -5.70 -31.34 6.99
N ASN A 627 -4.44 -30.94 6.88
CA ASN A 627 -4.07 -29.54 6.92
C ASN A 627 -4.99 -28.77 5.94
N PRO A 628 -5.62 -27.66 6.34
CA PRO A 628 -6.47 -26.83 5.46
C PRO A 628 -5.66 -26.16 4.32
N LEU A 629 -4.36 -26.46 4.21
CA LEU A 629 -3.40 -25.82 3.33
C LEU A 629 -3.50 -26.24 1.85
N LEU A 630 -4.35 -27.20 1.50
CA LEU A 630 -4.67 -27.54 0.10
C LEU A 630 -6.15 -27.95 -0.01
N ASN A 631 -7.04 -26.97 -0.15
CA ASN A 631 -8.42 -27.16 -0.65
C ASN A 631 -8.40 -27.53 -2.16
N MET A 632 -7.64 -28.56 -2.52
CA MET A 632 -7.60 -29.07 -3.88
C MET A 632 -8.61 -30.23 -3.96
N PRO A 633 -9.52 -30.25 -4.95
CA PRO A 633 -10.22 -31.48 -5.30
C PRO A 633 -9.19 -32.61 -5.52
N PRO A 634 -9.53 -33.88 -5.28
CA PRO A 634 -8.59 -34.99 -5.40
C PRO A 634 -7.98 -35.02 -6.82
N LEU A 635 -6.71 -34.59 -6.92
CA LEU A 635 -5.99 -34.36 -8.18
C LEU A 635 -5.65 -35.64 -8.96
N ASN A 636 -5.81 -36.81 -8.33
CA ASN A 636 -5.53 -38.11 -8.94
C ASN A 636 -6.69 -39.07 -8.71
N GLN A 637 -7.71 -39.01 -9.58
CA GLN A 637 -8.51 -40.19 -9.90
C GLN A 637 -8.80 -40.23 -11.40
N SER A 638 -7.81 -40.68 -12.16
CA SER A 638 -8.08 -41.56 -13.29
C SER A 638 -7.85 -42.99 -12.79
N SER A 639 -8.88 -43.66 -12.27
CA SER A 639 -8.83 -45.08 -11.85
C SER A 639 -10.24 -45.60 -11.47
N PRO A 640 -10.46 -46.93 -11.43
CA PRO A 640 -11.40 -47.69 -12.25
C PRO A 640 -12.76 -47.87 -11.57
N ALA A 641 -13.69 -48.45 -12.34
CA ALA A 641 -15.03 -48.91 -11.98
C ALA A 641 -15.28 -49.12 -10.48
N GLU A 642 -16.35 -48.50 -9.98
CA GLU A 642 -17.03 -48.96 -8.78
C GLU A 642 -17.34 -50.45 -8.94
N ALA A 643 -16.82 -51.26 -8.03
CA ALA A 643 -17.08 -52.68 -7.99
C ALA A 643 -18.57 -52.90 -7.69
N GLU A 644 -19.30 -53.47 -8.66
CA GLU A 644 -20.64 -54.01 -8.45
C GLU A 644 -20.59 -55.12 -7.38
N GLY A 645 -20.93 -54.74 -6.14
CA GLY A 645 -21.36 -55.65 -5.09
C GLY A 645 -22.88 -55.66 -5.06
N GLY A 646 -23.48 -56.77 -5.47
CA GLY A 646 -24.90 -56.86 -5.81
C GLY A 646 -25.88 -56.71 -4.64
N GLY A 647 -27.12 -56.35 -5.02
CA GLY A 647 -28.32 -56.83 -4.35
C GLY A 647 -29.24 -55.77 -3.73
N ARG A 648 -30.26 -55.40 -4.52
CA ARG A 648 -31.63 -54.98 -4.15
C ARG A 648 -31.90 -53.50 -3.86
N ASP A 649 -32.95 -53.05 -4.55
CA ASP A 649 -33.66 -51.77 -4.52
C ASP A 649 -32.95 -50.54 -5.09
N ALA A 650 -32.78 -50.55 -6.42
CA ALA A 650 -32.54 -49.34 -7.20
C ALA A 650 -33.78 -48.43 -7.13
N VAL A 651 -33.78 -47.51 -6.16
CA VAL A 651 -34.55 -46.27 -6.27
C VAL A 651 -34.07 -45.59 -7.56
N LYS A 652 -34.97 -45.39 -8.53
CA LYS A 652 -34.67 -44.64 -9.76
C LYS A 652 -34.15 -43.26 -9.36
N GLU A 653 -32.85 -43.04 -9.42
CA GLU A 653 -32.28 -41.71 -9.30
C GLU A 653 -32.78 -40.87 -10.48
N GLU A 654 -33.39 -39.72 -10.19
CA GLU A 654 -33.79 -38.77 -11.22
C GLU A 654 -32.53 -38.25 -11.92
N PRO A 655 -32.50 -38.21 -13.27
CA PRO A 655 -31.33 -37.73 -13.98
C PRO A 655 -31.04 -36.25 -13.67
N ILE A 656 -29.76 -35.89 -13.65
CA ILE A 656 -29.35 -34.49 -13.50
C ILE A 656 -29.94 -33.67 -14.67
N SER A 657 -30.65 -32.59 -14.36
CA SER A 657 -31.43 -31.79 -15.31
C SER A 657 -30.61 -30.76 -16.09
N ASN A 658 -29.27 -30.81 -16.00
CA ASN A 658 -28.39 -29.82 -16.56
C ASN A 658 -28.26 -29.91 -18.09
N LYS A 659 -28.24 -28.75 -18.74
CA LYS A 659 -27.98 -28.64 -20.18
C LYS A 659 -26.48 -28.47 -20.44
N PRO A 660 -25.93 -29.02 -21.53
CA PRO A 660 -24.57 -28.70 -21.97
C PRO A 660 -24.39 -27.20 -22.19
N PHE A 661 -23.18 -26.69 -21.95
CA PHE A 661 -22.82 -25.31 -22.22
C PHE A 661 -21.42 -25.21 -22.81
N ALA A 662 -21.16 -24.13 -23.54
CA ALA A 662 -19.85 -23.83 -24.06
C ALA A 662 -19.05 -23.06 -23.00
N CYS A 663 -17.78 -23.42 -22.81
CA CYS A 663 -16.87 -22.71 -21.92
C CYS A 663 -15.43 -22.70 -22.44
N CYS A 664 -14.61 -21.87 -21.83
CA CYS A 664 -13.18 -21.82 -22.08
C CYS A 664 -12.41 -22.39 -20.88
N ILE A 665 -11.42 -23.25 -21.15
CA ILE A 665 -10.63 -23.95 -20.13
C ILE A 665 -9.14 -23.67 -20.37
N LYS A 666 -8.44 -23.13 -19.36
CA LYS A 666 -6.99 -22.88 -19.37
C LYS A 666 -6.27 -24.02 -18.66
N GLN A 667 -5.26 -24.62 -19.29
CA GLN A 667 -4.36 -25.58 -18.64
C GLN A 667 -3.18 -24.83 -18.01
N TYR A 668 -2.74 -25.26 -16.84
CA TYR A 668 -1.54 -24.73 -16.18
C TYR A 668 -0.86 -25.81 -15.32
N GLY A 669 0.36 -25.55 -14.87
CA GLY A 669 1.13 -26.45 -14.01
C GLY A 669 1.30 -25.88 -12.61
N ILE A 670 1.11 -26.72 -11.59
CA ILE A 670 1.49 -26.42 -10.20
C ILE A 670 2.69 -27.29 -9.83
N TYR A 671 3.69 -26.70 -9.17
CA TYR A 671 4.84 -27.45 -8.66
C TYR A 671 4.57 -27.91 -7.23
N GLU A 672 4.46 -29.22 -7.04
CA GLU A 672 4.26 -29.85 -5.74
C GLU A 672 5.65 -30.15 -5.13
N LYS A 673 6.02 -29.42 -4.08
CA LYS A 673 7.21 -29.70 -3.28
C LYS A 673 6.92 -30.91 -2.38
N GLU A 674 7.71 -31.98 -2.49
CA GLU A 674 7.53 -33.19 -1.67
C GLU A 674 8.25 -33.12 -0.32
N GLU A 675 7.82 -34.00 0.59
CA GLU A 675 8.46 -34.35 1.87
C GLU A 675 9.95 -34.72 1.70
N PRO A 676 10.79 -34.58 2.75
CA PRO A 676 12.23 -34.83 2.65
C PRO A 676 12.55 -36.24 2.12
N GLY A 677 13.22 -36.32 0.97
CA GLY A 677 13.76 -37.56 0.39
C GLY A 677 13.29 -37.92 -1.02
N LYS A 678 12.37 -37.16 -1.64
CA LYS A 678 11.94 -37.36 -3.05
C LYS A 678 11.97 -36.05 -3.84
N ALA A 679 12.11 -36.17 -5.17
CA ALA A 679 12.16 -35.03 -6.08
C ALA A 679 10.75 -34.52 -6.40
N GLY A 680 10.50 -33.21 -6.19
CA GLY A 680 9.20 -32.58 -6.45
C GLY A 680 8.72 -32.74 -7.90
N ARG A 681 7.41 -32.67 -8.10
CA ARG A 681 6.76 -32.95 -9.40
C ARG A 681 5.84 -31.82 -9.85
N TRP A 682 5.72 -31.67 -11.16
CA TRP A 682 4.71 -30.79 -11.75
C TRP A 682 3.38 -31.53 -11.90
N VAL A 683 2.30 -30.94 -11.39
CA VAL A 683 0.93 -31.43 -11.51
C VAL A 683 0.19 -30.59 -12.54
N ARG A 684 -0.49 -31.27 -13.47
CA ARG A 684 -1.31 -30.65 -14.51
C ARG A 684 -2.67 -30.26 -13.92
N CYS A 685 -3.02 -28.98 -14.03
CA CYS A 685 -4.28 -28.44 -13.54
C CYS A 685 -5.02 -27.70 -14.66
N PHE A 686 -6.32 -27.47 -14.44
CA PHE A 686 -7.19 -26.77 -15.39
C PHE A 686 -7.99 -25.70 -14.64
N GLY A 687 -8.26 -24.58 -15.30
CA GLY A 687 -9.06 -23.48 -14.76
C GLY A 687 -10.14 -23.06 -15.76
N LEU A 688 -11.28 -22.62 -15.26
CA LEU A 688 -12.30 -21.98 -16.07
C LEU A 688 -11.87 -20.55 -16.39
N PHE A 689 -12.21 -20.04 -17.57
CA PHE A 689 -12.11 -18.61 -17.84
C PHE A 689 -13.19 -18.13 -18.83
N GLY A 690 -13.49 -16.84 -18.82
CA GLY A 690 -14.29 -16.19 -19.85
C GLY A 690 -15.70 -16.79 -20.04
N THR A 691 -16.30 -17.31 -18.97
CA THR A 691 -17.64 -17.93 -18.99
C THR A 691 -18.57 -17.14 -18.09
N LYS A 692 -19.77 -16.80 -18.56
CA LYS A 692 -20.73 -15.95 -17.86
C LYS A 692 -22.14 -16.54 -17.87
N ILE A 693 -22.82 -16.49 -16.73
CA ILE A 693 -24.24 -16.82 -16.61
C ILE A 693 -25.07 -15.57 -16.93
N ASN A 694 -25.96 -15.67 -17.91
CA ASN A 694 -26.88 -14.60 -18.29
C ASN A 694 -27.92 -14.40 -17.18
N ILE A 695 -28.09 -13.15 -16.78
CA ILE A 695 -28.92 -12.78 -15.63
C ILE A 695 -30.38 -12.74 -15.98
#